data_AF-A0A8J5WDG4-F1
#
_entry.id   AF-A0A8J5WDG4-F1
#
_cell.length_a   1.000
_cell.length_b   1.000
_cell.length_c   1.000
_cell.angle_alpha   90.00
_cell.angle_beta   90.00
_cell.angle_gamma   90.00
#
_symmetry.space_group_name_H-M   'P 1'
#
loop_
_entity.id
_entity.type
_entity.pdbx_description
1 polymer ?
#
loop_
_entity_poly.entity_id
_entity_poly.type
_entity_poly.pdbx_seq_one_letter_code
_entity_poly.pdbx_strand_id
1 'polypeptide(L)'
;MDNVHDHKHDLKRVFLSEEKNDNVLECIISKLKIVHIDPNMDPEAKAQRVAGCQLYYDMSYTVAYSTFANIEAENGASGGDSASDISSDDVDCSKGKAASDSDASSGMSMGKATLLDLYSGCGGMSTGLCLGAALAGLNLETRWAVDLNSFACESLKYNHPQTEVRNEKAEDFLALLREWAILCDKYIKNDMGSESADLSENEEEDELLDKDEFVVEKLAGICYGGSGRKSGLYFKVQWKGYGREEDTWEPIENLSDCPLKIKEFVQNGYKRKILPRPGDVDVICGGPPCQGISGFNRFRNREEPLKDEKNQQMVTFMNIVGYLKPKYVLMENVVDILKFADGYLGRYALSRLVAMNYQARLGMMVAGCYGLPQFRMRVFLWGALPTMVLPKYPLPTHDVVVRGGAPNAFTQNIVAYDETQKPRLKKALLLGDAISDLPEVKNNQPNEVMEYGSCPKTEFQRYIRLSRRDMLDNSYEGKDGPDVGKLLDHQPLKLNNDDYERVEHIPVKKGANFRDLKGVKVGANKTVEWDPEIDRVYLTSGKPLVPDYAMSFIKGRSLKPFGRLWWDETVPTVVTRAEPHNQIILHPTQARVLSVRENARLQGFPDYYKMSGPIKEKYIQVGNAVAVPVARALGYSLGIAFKGESEGSSPLFILPDSFTSVGRQVAPARASVSIPAGEVVEQ
;
A
#
# COMPACT_ATOMS: atom_id res chain seq x y z
N MET A 1 26.07 12.18 -11.71
CA MET A 1 25.13 12.77 -10.72
C MET A 1 24.68 14.09 -11.32
N ASP A 2 23.69 14.07 -12.21
CA ASP A 2 23.25 15.30 -12.91
C ASP A 2 21.73 15.42 -12.84
N ASN A 3 21.32 16.53 -12.20
CA ASN A 3 20.05 17.27 -12.28
C ASN A 3 18.75 16.47 -12.45
N VAL A 4 18.21 15.99 -11.33
CA VAL A 4 16.75 16.15 -11.12
C VAL A 4 16.54 17.67 -11.12
N HIS A 5 15.67 18.19 -11.99
CA HIS A 5 15.25 19.59 -11.91
C HIS A 5 15.00 19.94 -10.44
N ASP A 6 15.79 20.85 -9.88
CA ASP A 6 15.72 21.21 -8.47
C ASP A 6 14.45 22.04 -8.27
N HIS A 7 13.32 21.33 -8.20
CA HIS A 7 12.00 21.87 -7.99
C HIS A 7 11.99 22.59 -6.64
N LYS A 8 11.94 23.92 -6.70
CA LYS A 8 11.90 24.82 -5.55
C LYS A 8 10.55 25.53 -5.51
N HIS A 9 10.17 25.94 -4.31
CA HIS A 9 9.05 26.85 -4.14
C HIS A 9 9.44 28.23 -4.69
N ASP A 10 8.67 28.70 -5.66
CA ASP A 10 8.80 30.07 -6.17
C ASP A 10 8.34 31.05 -5.09
N LEU A 11 9.18 32.04 -4.76
CA LEU A 11 8.89 33.05 -3.75
C LEU A 11 7.67 33.92 -4.09
N LYS A 12 7.25 33.94 -5.38
CA LYS A 12 6.05 34.66 -5.83
C LYS A 12 4.77 33.83 -5.74
N ARG A 13 4.87 32.50 -5.56
CA ARG A 13 3.71 31.61 -5.55
C ARG A 13 3.05 31.61 -4.17
N VAL A 14 1.77 31.91 -4.14
CA VAL A 14 0.92 31.86 -2.94
C VAL A 14 -0.27 30.94 -3.19
N PHE A 15 -0.99 30.60 -2.11
CA PHE A 15 -2.16 29.74 -2.16
C PHE A 15 -3.35 30.47 -1.55
N LEU A 16 -4.48 30.47 -2.25
CA LEU A 16 -5.71 31.11 -1.77
C LEU A 16 -6.38 30.23 -0.73
N SER A 17 -6.75 30.77 0.44
CA SER A 17 -7.49 30.04 1.48
C SER A 17 -8.84 30.69 1.78
N GLU A 18 -9.71 29.95 2.45
CA GLU A 18 -11.01 30.44 2.94
C GLU A 18 -10.94 31.00 4.37
N GLU A 19 -9.75 31.03 4.97
CA GLU A 19 -9.53 31.59 6.30
C GLU A 19 -9.79 33.10 6.30
N LYS A 20 -10.56 33.59 7.27
CA LYS A 20 -10.97 34.99 7.38
C LYS A 20 -10.69 35.53 8.78
N ASN A 21 -10.23 36.78 8.85
CA ASN A 21 -10.00 37.50 10.10
C ASN A 21 -10.43 38.96 9.96
N ASP A 22 -11.03 39.50 11.01
CA ASP A 22 -11.40 40.91 11.08
C ASP A 22 -10.24 41.74 11.66
N ASN A 23 -9.95 42.87 11.04
CA ASN A 23 -8.88 43.77 11.43
C ASN A 23 -9.32 45.23 11.27
N VAL A 24 -8.70 46.14 12.01
CA VAL A 24 -8.91 47.59 11.84
C VAL A 24 -8.30 48.08 10.53
N LEU A 25 -8.87 49.12 9.92
CA LEU A 25 -8.42 49.63 8.61
C LEU A 25 -6.95 50.09 8.59
N GLU A 26 -6.44 50.53 9.74
CA GLU A 26 -5.04 50.94 9.92
C GLU A 26 -4.03 49.79 9.73
N CYS A 27 -4.49 48.53 9.77
CA CYS A 27 -3.64 47.37 9.49
C CYS A 27 -3.30 47.22 7.99
N ILE A 28 -4.00 47.93 7.09
CA ILE A 28 -3.75 47.84 5.64
C ILE A 28 -2.44 48.58 5.30
N ILE A 29 -1.45 47.84 4.81
CA ILE A 29 -0.13 48.39 4.46
C ILE A 29 -0.11 48.98 3.05
N SER A 30 -0.47 48.18 2.03
CA SER A 30 -0.43 48.58 0.62
C SER A 30 -1.21 47.61 -0.28
N LYS A 31 -1.43 47.99 -1.54
CA LYS A 31 -2.04 47.12 -2.56
C LYS A 31 -0.97 46.25 -3.23
N LEU A 32 -1.31 44.98 -3.46
CA LEU A 32 -0.48 44.03 -4.22
C LEU A 32 -1.25 43.51 -5.44
N LYS A 33 -0.54 43.31 -6.55
CA LYS A 33 -1.10 42.67 -7.76
C LYS A 33 -0.89 41.15 -7.68
N ILE A 34 -1.94 40.46 -7.26
CA ILE A 34 -2.00 38.99 -7.14
C ILE A 34 -2.85 38.44 -8.29
N VAL A 35 -2.33 37.49 -9.07
CA VAL A 35 -2.99 36.99 -10.29
C VAL A 35 -3.27 35.48 -10.20
N HIS A 36 -4.47 35.06 -10.60
CA HIS A 36 -4.79 33.65 -10.79
C HIS A 36 -4.16 33.11 -12.09
N ILE A 37 -3.51 31.97 -11.99
CA ILE A 37 -2.87 31.27 -13.10
C ILE A 37 -3.48 29.89 -13.22
N ASP A 38 -4.29 29.68 -14.27
CA ASP A 38 -4.81 28.36 -14.59
C ASP A 38 -3.65 27.40 -14.88
N PRO A 39 -3.54 26.25 -14.17
CA PRO A 39 -2.51 25.26 -14.41
C PRO A 39 -2.52 24.67 -15.82
N ASN A 40 -3.67 24.68 -16.51
CA ASN A 40 -3.85 24.15 -17.85
C ASN A 40 -3.57 25.18 -18.97
N MET A 41 -3.18 26.40 -18.60
CA MET A 41 -2.78 27.43 -19.55
C MET A 41 -1.49 27.07 -20.28
N ASP A 42 -1.35 27.56 -21.51
CA ASP A 42 -0.12 27.47 -22.28
C ASP A 42 1.11 27.95 -21.47
N PRO A 43 2.25 27.22 -21.48
CA PRO A 43 3.43 27.57 -20.68
C PRO A 43 4.00 28.97 -20.95
N GLU A 44 3.96 29.46 -22.20
CA GLU A 44 4.50 30.78 -22.54
C GLU A 44 3.58 31.88 -22.00
N ALA A 45 2.26 31.70 -22.17
CA ALA A 45 1.26 32.61 -21.59
C ALA A 45 1.36 32.65 -20.05
N LYS A 46 1.57 31.49 -19.43
CA LYS A 46 1.81 31.37 -17.98
C LYS A 46 3.05 32.15 -17.55
N ALA A 47 4.18 31.98 -18.25
CA ALA A 47 5.42 32.69 -17.94
C ALA A 47 5.26 34.22 -18.08
N GLN A 48 4.56 34.69 -19.12
CA GLN A 48 4.28 36.12 -19.32
C GLN A 48 3.41 36.71 -18.20
N ARG A 49 2.34 36.00 -17.80
CA ARG A 49 1.49 36.45 -16.68
C ARG A 49 2.24 36.49 -15.35
N VAL A 50 3.08 35.48 -15.08
CA VAL A 50 3.91 35.42 -13.87
C VAL A 50 4.97 36.54 -13.85
N ALA A 51 5.54 36.90 -15.01
CA ALA A 51 6.47 38.02 -15.11
C ALA A 51 5.81 39.37 -14.78
N GLY A 52 4.54 39.54 -15.16
CA GLY A 52 3.76 40.78 -14.98
C GLY A 52 3.04 40.94 -13.63
N CYS A 53 3.23 40.02 -12.67
CA CYS A 53 2.63 40.06 -11.34
C CYS A 53 3.67 40.14 -10.22
N GLN A 54 3.22 40.63 -9.05
CA GLN A 54 4.02 40.60 -7.82
C GLN A 54 3.93 39.24 -7.16
N LEU A 55 2.72 38.70 -7.07
CA LEU A 55 2.43 37.34 -6.59
C LEU A 55 1.44 36.66 -7.54
N TYR A 56 1.42 35.32 -7.54
CA TYR A 56 0.41 34.55 -8.25
C TYR A 56 -0.03 33.33 -7.46
N TYR A 57 -1.20 32.81 -7.79
CA TYR A 57 -1.70 31.55 -7.26
C TYR A 57 -2.32 30.72 -8.39
N ASP A 58 -2.13 29.40 -8.29
CA ASP A 58 -2.68 28.39 -9.20
C ASP A 58 -3.49 27.32 -8.47
N MET A 59 -3.41 27.32 -7.12
CA MET A 59 -4.07 26.37 -6.24
C MET A 59 -4.63 27.07 -5.01
N SER A 60 -5.64 26.47 -4.41
CA SER A 60 -6.12 26.80 -3.07
C SER A 60 -5.34 26.02 -2.01
N TYR A 61 -5.37 26.52 -0.77
CA TYR A 61 -4.90 25.81 0.41
C TYR A 61 -6.01 25.74 1.47
N THR A 62 -6.29 24.52 1.94
CA THR A 62 -7.22 24.25 3.03
C THR A 62 -6.47 23.58 4.19
N VAL A 63 -6.72 24.06 5.42
CA VAL A 63 -6.09 23.50 6.63
C VAL A 63 -6.47 22.03 6.81
N ALA A 64 -7.75 21.70 6.58
CA ALA A 64 -8.25 20.32 6.60
C ALA A 64 -7.47 19.43 5.61
N TYR A 65 -6.88 18.37 6.14
CA TYR A 65 -6.05 17.42 5.38
C TYR A 65 -4.84 18.05 4.67
N SER A 66 -4.42 19.26 5.05
CA SER A 66 -3.33 20.00 4.42
C SER A 66 -3.46 20.00 2.88
N THR A 67 -4.65 20.36 2.40
CA THR A 67 -5.03 20.19 1.00
C THR A 67 -4.51 21.35 0.16
N PHE A 68 -3.75 21.03 -0.88
CA PHE A 68 -3.42 21.90 -2.01
C PHE A 68 -4.19 21.38 -3.22
N ALA A 69 -5.16 22.13 -3.71
CA ALA A 69 -6.04 21.68 -4.79
C ALA A 69 -6.15 22.75 -5.87
N ASN A 70 -6.50 22.33 -7.09
CA ASN A 70 -6.87 23.28 -8.13
C ASN A 70 -8.07 24.12 -7.71
N ILE A 71 -8.15 25.32 -8.25
CA ILE A 71 -9.30 26.20 -8.08
C ILE A 71 -10.27 25.89 -9.21
N GLU A 72 -11.51 25.55 -8.84
CA GLU A 72 -12.57 25.36 -9.81
C GLU A 72 -12.82 26.69 -10.52
N ALA A 73 -12.74 26.71 -11.86
CA ALA A 73 -13.14 27.87 -12.62
C ALA A 73 -14.64 28.08 -12.39
N GLU A 74 -15.03 29.19 -11.76
CA GLU A 74 -16.43 29.60 -11.78
C GLU A 74 -16.88 29.61 -13.24
N ASN A 75 -17.86 28.76 -13.57
CA ASN A 75 -18.52 28.79 -14.87
C ASN A 75 -18.89 30.24 -15.17
N GLY A 76 -18.34 30.78 -16.26
CA GLY A 76 -18.25 32.22 -16.49
C GLY A 76 -19.56 32.97 -16.27
N ALA A 77 -19.58 33.79 -15.23
CA ALA A 77 -20.32 35.05 -15.29
C ALA A 77 -19.45 36.02 -16.08
N SER A 78 -19.77 36.19 -17.35
CA SER A 78 -19.34 37.33 -18.16
C SER A 78 -19.56 38.63 -17.39
N GLY A 79 -18.58 39.52 -17.44
CA GLY A 79 -18.55 40.75 -16.67
C GLY A 79 -19.79 41.63 -16.80
N GLY A 80 -20.05 42.36 -15.73
CA GLY A 80 -20.99 43.45 -15.66
C GLY A 80 -21.02 43.99 -14.24
N ASP A 81 -20.46 45.19 -14.06
CA ASP A 81 -20.71 46.03 -12.89
C ASP A 81 -22.21 46.03 -12.59
N SER A 82 -22.61 45.73 -11.36
CA SER A 82 -23.64 46.49 -10.65
C SER A 82 -23.83 46.01 -9.21
N ALA A 83 -24.15 47.00 -8.39
CA ALA A 83 -24.38 46.98 -6.98
C ALA A 83 -25.30 45.85 -6.48
N SER A 84 -25.06 45.52 -5.21
CA SER A 84 -25.99 44.94 -4.26
C SER A 84 -27.44 45.36 -4.48
N ASP A 85 -28.32 44.37 -4.58
CA ASP A 85 -29.68 44.51 -4.05
C ASP A 85 -30.14 43.18 -3.45
N ILE A 86 -30.59 43.28 -2.21
CA ILE A 86 -31.23 42.25 -1.42
C ILE A 86 -32.67 42.13 -1.93
N SER A 87 -33.09 40.93 -2.30
CA SER A 87 -34.51 40.60 -2.46
C SER A 87 -34.75 39.19 -1.93
N SER A 88 -35.43 39.14 -0.79
CA SER A 88 -36.22 38.00 -0.36
C SER A 88 -37.26 37.66 -1.43
N ASP A 89 -37.52 36.37 -1.65
CA ASP A 89 -38.89 35.84 -1.71
C ASP A 89 -38.89 34.31 -1.74
N ASP A 90 -39.72 33.76 -0.85
CA ASP A 90 -40.11 32.36 -0.74
C ASP A 90 -40.82 31.86 -2.00
N VAL A 91 -40.40 30.70 -2.56
CA VAL A 91 -41.29 29.84 -3.35
C VAL A 91 -40.96 28.36 -3.13
N ASP A 92 -41.79 27.76 -2.27
CA ASP A 92 -42.43 26.43 -2.34
C ASP A 92 -41.79 25.31 -3.18
N CYS A 93 -41.29 24.29 -2.47
CA CYS A 93 -40.88 22.99 -2.99
C CYS A 93 -42.09 22.07 -3.20
N SER A 94 -42.60 21.99 -4.42
CA SER A 94 -43.44 20.85 -4.82
C SER A 94 -43.28 20.50 -6.30
N LYS A 95 -42.47 19.46 -6.57
CA LYS A 95 -42.69 18.44 -7.61
C LYS A 95 -41.61 17.37 -7.57
N GLY A 96 -41.94 16.25 -6.94
CA GLY A 96 -41.23 14.99 -7.14
C GLY A 96 -41.37 14.54 -8.59
N LYS A 97 -40.24 14.16 -9.19
CA LYS A 97 -40.21 13.30 -10.37
C LYS A 97 -39.45 12.03 -10.01
N ALA A 98 -40.19 10.94 -9.98
CA ALA A 98 -39.68 9.59 -9.92
C ALA A 98 -38.73 9.36 -11.11
N ALA A 99 -37.49 8.97 -10.82
CA ALA A 99 -36.58 8.42 -11.80
C ALA A 99 -36.90 6.93 -11.93
N SER A 100 -37.41 6.55 -13.09
CA SER A 100 -37.63 5.17 -13.50
C SER A 100 -36.28 4.47 -13.68
N ASP A 101 -36.16 3.29 -13.08
CA ASP A 101 -35.16 2.28 -13.41
C ASP A 101 -35.16 2.01 -14.92
N SER A 102 -34.03 2.23 -15.57
CA SER A 102 -33.73 1.62 -16.85
C SER A 102 -32.34 1.00 -16.78
N ASP A 103 -32.34 -0.33 -16.73
CA ASP A 103 -31.22 -1.20 -17.04
C ASP A 103 -30.41 -0.64 -18.22
N ALA A 104 -29.17 -0.25 -17.94
CA ALA A 104 -28.16 0.03 -18.94
C ALA A 104 -27.04 -1.00 -18.81
N SER A 105 -27.30 -2.21 -19.31
CA SER A 105 -26.26 -3.16 -19.69
C SER A 105 -25.56 -2.66 -20.98
N SER A 106 -24.82 -1.56 -20.87
CA SER A 106 -23.85 -1.15 -21.90
C SER A 106 -22.48 -1.59 -21.41
N GLY A 107 -21.79 -2.45 -22.17
CA GLY A 107 -20.42 -2.84 -21.89
C GLY A 107 -19.50 -1.62 -21.88
N MET A 108 -19.25 -1.07 -20.69
CA MET A 108 -18.30 0.02 -20.50
C MET A 108 -16.90 -0.54 -20.74
N SER A 109 -16.20 -0.01 -21.75
CA SER A 109 -14.76 -0.20 -21.89
C SER A 109 -14.08 0.37 -20.65
N MET A 110 -13.57 -0.49 -19.76
CA MET A 110 -12.83 -0.03 -18.58
C MET A 110 -11.57 0.72 -19.02
N GLY A 111 -11.40 1.94 -18.52
CA GLY A 111 -10.14 2.68 -18.69
C GLY A 111 -8.98 1.85 -18.12
N LYS A 112 -7.83 1.84 -18.82
CA LYS A 112 -6.62 1.14 -18.36
C LYS A 112 -5.64 2.15 -17.75
N ALA A 113 -5.00 1.78 -16.66
CA ALA A 113 -3.97 2.59 -16.01
C ALA A 113 -2.82 1.73 -15.49
N THR A 114 -1.60 2.24 -15.56
CA THR A 114 -0.39 1.55 -15.09
C THR A 114 0.04 2.02 -13.69
N LEU A 115 0.43 1.07 -12.84
CA LEU A 115 0.93 1.32 -11.49
C LEU A 115 2.38 0.83 -11.35
N LEU A 116 3.23 1.67 -10.75
CA LEU A 116 4.55 1.32 -10.23
C LEU A 116 4.49 1.30 -8.70
N ASP A 117 4.84 0.17 -8.09
CA ASP A 117 4.90 0.00 -6.64
C ASP A 117 6.36 0.00 -6.13
N LEU A 118 6.74 1.03 -5.38
CA LEU A 118 8.06 1.20 -4.80
C LEU A 118 8.07 0.74 -3.34
N TYR A 119 9.09 -0.02 -2.94
CA TYR A 119 9.14 -0.65 -1.61
C TYR A 119 7.93 -1.57 -1.39
N SER A 120 7.60 -2.32 -2.44
CA SER A 120 6.33 -3.03 -2.58
C SER A 120 6.08 -4.08 -1.50
N GLY A 121 7.13 -4.60 -0.84
CA GLY A 121 7.05 -5.75 0.03
C GLY A 121 6.40 -6.92 -0.72
N CYS A 122 5.45 -7.58 -0.08
CA CYS A 122 4.66 -8.62 -0.74
C CYS A 122 3.48 -8.07 -1.55
N GLY A 123 3.29 -6.75 -1.69
CA GLY A 123 2.27 -6.15 -2.57
C GLY A 123 0.96 -5.74 -1.91
N GLY A 124 0.83 -5.73 -0.58
CA GLY A 124 -0.46 -5.44 0.09
C GLY A 124 -1.12 -4.11 -0.32
N MET A 125 -0.32 -3.06 -0.58
CA MET A 125 -0.84 -1.78 -1.06
C MET A 125 -1.26 -1.83 -2.53
N SER A 126 -0.38 -2.27 -3.43
CA SER A 126 -0.68 -2.34 -4.86
C SER A 126 -1.84 -3.29 -5.17
N THR A 127 -1.88 -4.48 -4.54
CA THR A 127 -3.02 -5.40 -4.64
C THR A 127 -4.31 -4.69 -4.25
N GLY A 128 -4.36 -4.07 -3.06
CA GLY A 128 -5.57 -3.37 -2.62
C GLY A 128 -5.99 -2.25 -3.56
N LEU A 129 -5.05 -1.41 -4.01
CA LEU A 129 -5.34 -0.33 -4.97
C LEU A 129 -5.99 -0.84 -6.24
N CYS A 130 -5.44 -1.90 -6.85
CA CYS A 130 -5.98 -2.50 -8.07
C CYS A 130 -7.40 -3.06 -7.86
N LEU A 131 -7.64 -3.76 -6.74
CA LEU A 131 -8.99 -4.27 -6.39
C LEU A 131 -9.99 -3.15 -6.18
N GLY A 132 -9.56 -2.05 -5.55
CA GLY A 132 -10.39 -0.87 -5.32
C GLY A 132 -10.75 -0.14 -6.61
N ALA A 133 -9.75 0.06 -7.48
CA ALA A 133 -9.91 0.70 -8.77
C ALA A 133 -10.84 -0.10 -9.68
N ALA A 134 -10.74 -1.44 -9.66
CA ALA A 134 -11.62 -2.33 -10.42
C ALA A 134 -13.10 -2.13 -10.05
N LEU A 135 -13.43 -1.93 -8.77
CA LEU A 135 -14.79 -1.62 -8.32
C LEU A 135 -15.30 -0.25 -8.78
N ALA A 136 -14.38 0.68 -9.01
CA ALA A 136 -14.69 1.98 -9.61
C ALA A 136 -14.75 1.91 -11.15
N GLY A 137 -14.53 0.74 -11.77
CA GLY A 137 -14.52 0.57 -13.23
C GLY A 137 -13.22 1.01 -13.91
N LEU A 138 -12.11 1.13 -13.16
CA LEU A 138 -10.78 1.39 -13.68
C LEU A 138 -9.95 0.09 -13.62
N ASN A 139 -9.43 -0.35 -14.77
CA ASN A 139 -8.47 -1.44 -14.83
C ASN A 139 -7.06 -0.91 -14.51
N LEU A 140 -6.78 -0.74 -13.22
CA LEU A 140 -5.45 -0.42 -12.72
C LEU A 140 -4.62 -1.70 -12.62
N GLU A 141 -3.46 -1.73 -13.28
CA GLU A 141 -2.56 -2.88 -13.25
C GLU A 141 -1.18 -2.51 -12.69
N THR A 142 -0.70 -3.28 -11.70
CA THR A 142 0.68 -3.19 -11.23
C THR A 142 1.61 -3.70 -12.31
N ARG A 143 2.23 -2.78 -13.06
CA ARG A 143 3.13 -3.12 -14.16
C ARG A 143 4.54 -3.40 -13.67
N TRP A 144 4.98 -2.63 -12.69
CA TRP A 144 6.33 -2.73 -12.14
C TRP A 144 6.26 -2.70 -10.63
N ALA A 145 7.12 -3.49 -9.99
CA ALA A 145 7.28 -3.48 -8.54
C ALA A 145 8.77 -3.56 -8.19
N VAL A 146 9.20 -2.79 -7.19
CA VAL A 146 10.60 -2.74 -6.75
C VAL A 146 10.68 -3.03 -5.26
N ASP A 147 11.45 -4.05 -4.88
CA ASP A 147 11.76 -4.34 -3.49
C ASP A 147 13.15 -5.00 -3.35
N LEU A 148 13.80 -4.82 -2.21
CA LEU A 148 15.12 -5.40 -1.95
C LEU A 148 15.05 -6.84 -1.41
N ASN A 149 13.92 -7.24 -0.81
CA ASN A 149 13.73 -8.58 -0.24
C ASN A 149 13.25 -9.57 -1.33
N SER A 150 14.05 -10.61 -1.58
CA SER A 150 13.77 -11.59 -2.63
C SER A 150 12.48 -12.37 -2.38
N PHE A 151 12.21 -12.76 -1.14
CA PHE A 151 10.99 -13.51 -0.79
C PHE A 151 9.72 -12.67 -0.93
N ALA A 152 9.82 -11.38 -0.65
CA ALA A 152 8.74 -10.41 -0.89
C ALA A 152 8.47 -10.28 -2.40
N CYS A 153 9.53 -10.17 -3.20
CA CYS A 153 9.45 -10.18 -4.67
C CYS A 153 8.83 -11.47 -5.21
N GLU A 154 9.24 -12.64 -4.71
CA GLU A 154 8.68 -13.94 -5.08
C GLU A 154 7.18 -14.02 -4.78
N SER A 155 6.76 -13.52 -3.61
CA SER A 155 5.35 -13.50 -3.23
C SER A 155 4.52 -12.61 -4.14
N LEU A 156 5.02 -11.39 -4.43
CA LEU A 156 4.34 -10.47 -5.34
C LEU A 156 4.28 -11.05 -6.76
N LYS A 157 5.39 -11.57 -7.29
CA LYS A 157 5.46 -12.18 -8.63
C LYS A 157 4.56 -13.41 -8.74
N TYR A 158 4.46 -14.22 -7.68
CA TYR A 158 3.56 -15.37 -7.66
C TYR A 158 2.12 -14.89 -7.81
N ASN A 159 1.68 -13.92 -7.00
CA ASN A 159 0.28 -13.46 -7.02
C ASN A 159 -0.07 -12.55 -8.22
N HIS A 160 0.94 -11.92 -8.83
CA HIS A 160 0.83 -10.99 -9.94
C HIS A 160 1.85 -11.33 -11.05
N PRO A 161 1.62 -12.42 -11.81
CA PRO A 161 2.61 -12.97 -12.74
C PRO A 161 2.99 -12.03 -13.89
N GLN A 162 2.08 -11.13 -14.30
CA GLN A 162 2.32 -10.15 -15.36
C GLN A 162 3.13 -8.93 -14.91
N THR A 163 3.32 -8.73 -13.60
CA THR A 163 4.11 -7.62 -13.07
C THR A 163 5.60 -7.86 -13.26
N GLU A 164 6.33 -6.85 -13.72
CA GLU A 164 7.79 -6.85 -13.75
C GLU A 164 8.31 -6.54 -12.33
N VAL A 165 8.58 -7.60 -11.57
CA VAL A 165 9.03 -7.53 -10.18
C VAL A 165 10.56 -7.53 -10.14
N ARG A 166 11.13 -6.49 -9.56
CA ARG A 166 12.57 -6.24 -9.55
C ARG A 166 13.13 -6.34 -8.13
N ASN A 167 14.03 -7.30 -7.93
CA ASN A 167 14.73 -7.48 -6.67
C ASN A 167 16.00 -6.63 -6.58
N GLU A 168 15.85 -5.33 -6.33
CA GLU A 168 16.95 -4.36 -6.31
C GLU A 168 16.63 -3.16 -5.41
N LYS A 169 17.63 -2.32 -5.13
CA LYS A 169 17.41 -1.08 -4.37
C LYS A 169 16.68 -0.06 -5.25
N ALA A 170 15.85 0.79 -4.64
CA ALA A 170 15.16 1.86 -5.35
C ALA A 170 16.13 2.87 -5.99
N GLU A 171 17.30 3.11 -5.39
CA GLU A 171 18.35 3.97 -5.95
C GLU A 171 18.97 3.37 -7.22
N ASP A 172 19.27 2.07 -7.18
CA ASP A 172 19.77 1.32 -8.33
C ASP A 172 18.72 1.29 -9.44
N PHE A 173 17.44 1.12 -9.10
CA PHE A 173 16.34 1.23 -10.05
C PHE A 173 16.27 2.62 -10.69
N LEU A 174 16.39 3.70 -9.93
CA LEU A 174 16.42 5.06 -10.50
C LEU A 174 17.60 5.26 -11.46
N ALA A 175 18.78 4.74 -11.12
CA ALA A 175 19.93 4.78 -12.02
C ALA A 175 19.68 3.96 -13.29
N LEU A 176 19.10 2.75 -13.16
CA LEU A 176 18.69 1.91 -14.26
C LEU A 176 17.70 2.63 -15.19
N LEU A 177 16.71 3.33 -14.66
CA LEU A 177 15.73 4.07 -15.48
C LEU A 177 16.40 5.14 -16.35
N ARG A 178 17.42 5.83 -15.80
CA ARG A 178 18.17 6.85 -16.54
C ARG A 178 18.98 6.24 -17.68
N GLU A 179 19.72 5.18 -17.39
CA GLU A 179 20.49 4.45 -18.42
C GLU A 179 19.58 3.78 -19.46
N TRP A 180 18.42 3.27 -19.03
CA TRP A 180 17.42 2.71 -19.91
C TRP A 180 16.88 3.73 -20.91
N ALA A 181 16.65 4.97 -20.48
CA ALA A 181 16.24 6.05 -21.38
C ALA A 181 17.31 6.33 -22.46
N ILE A 182 18.60 6.33 -22.08
CA ILE A 182 19.73 6.51 -23.01
C ILE A 182 19.80 5.35 -24.01
N LEU A 183 19.66 4.10 -23.54
CA LEU A 183 19.64 2.92 -24.41
C LEU A 183 18.48 2.96 -25.40
N CYS A 184 17.27 3.29 -24.94
CA CYS A 184 16.12 3.43 -25.82
C CYS A 184 16.33 4.52 -26.87
N ASP A 185 16.88 5.67 -26.47
CA ASP A 185 17.14 6.76 -27.40
C ASP A 185 18.20 6.39 -28.45
N LYS A 186 19.20 5.57 -28.08
CA LYS A 186 20.22 5.05 -29.00
C LYS A 186 19.67 4.04 -30.03
N TYR A 187 18.84 3.09 -29.59
CA TYR A 187 18.43 1.94 -30.42
C TYR A 187 17.02 2.03 -31.00
N ILE A 188 16.18 2.96 -30.53
CA ILE A 188 14.81 3.16 -31.04
C ILE A 188 14.71 4.41 -31.92
N LYS A 189 15.27 5.56 -31.50
CA LYS A 189 15.16 6.80 -32.29
C LYS A 189 15.94 6.72 -33.61
N ASN A 190 17.04 5.98 -33.65
CA ASN A 190 17.85 5.82 -34.86
C ASN A 190 17.24 4.86 -35.91
N ASP A 191 16.23 4.05 -35.56
CA ASP A 191 15.56 3.11 -36.50
C ASP A 191 14.36 3.76 -37.23
N MET A 192 13.85 4.90 -36.76
CA MET A 192 12.71 5.62 -37.41
C MET A 192 13.10 6.37 -38.70
N GLY A 193 14.29 6.09 -39.24
CA GLY A 193 14.83 6.72 -40.46
C GLY A 193 15.35 5.74 -41.53
N SER A 194 15.23 4.42 -41.36
CA SER A 194 15.55 3.45 -42.40
C SER A 194 14.46 2.40 -42.55
N GLU A 195 13.59 2.58 -43.55
CA GLU A 195 12.76 1.51 -44.06
C GLU A 195 13.64 0.39 -44.63
N SER A 196 13.30 -0.84 -44.26
CA SER A 196 13.62 -2.11 -44.93
C SER A 196 15.03 -2.26 -45.53
N ALA A 197 15.95 -2.84 -44.77
CA ALA A 197 16.98 -3.68 -45.35
C ALA A 197 16.66 -5.13 -44.97
N ASP A 198 16.37 -5.95 -45.97
CA ASP A 198 16.19 -7.39 -45.87
C ASP A 198 17.30 -8.00 -44.99
N LEU A 199 16.88 -8.66 -43.92
CA LEU A 199 17.76 -9.56 -43.18
C LEU A 199 17.79 -10.87 -43.96
N SER A 200 18.80 -11.01 -44.82
CA SER A 200 19.25 -12.33 -45.25
C SER A 200 19.69 -13.09 -44.00
N GLU A 201 18.97 -14.17 -43.67
CA GLU A 201 19.44 -15.21 -42.77
C GLU A 201 20.72 -15.80 -43.35
N ASN A 202 21.87 -15.28 -42.93
CA ASN A 202 23.09 -16.07 -42.95
C ASN A 202 22.96 -17.01 -41.75
N GLU A 203 22.44 -18.21 -42.00
CA GLU A 203 22.76 -19.38 -41.21
C GLU A 203 24.29 -19.51 -41.24
N GLU A 204 24.97 -19.00 -40.21
CA GLU A 204 26.35 -19.40 -39.96
C GLU A 204 26.31 -20.91 -39.75
N GLU A 205 26.92 -21.63 -40.69
CA GLU A 205 27.18 -23.06 -40.60
C GLU A 205 27.73 -23.35 -39.19
N ASP A 206 27.13 -24.33 -38.50
CA ASP A 206 27.63 -24.86 -37.22
C ASP A 206 29.06 -25.39 -37.46
N GLU A 207 30.07 -24.52 -37.34
CA GLU A 207 31.43 -24.97 -37.09
C GLU A 207 31.40 -25.71 -35.75
N LEU A 208 31.99 -26.91 -35.73
CA LEU A 208 32.19 -27.71 -34.54
C LEU A 208 33.09 -26.95 -33.57
N LEU A 209 32.48 -26.08 -32.76
CA LEU A 209 33.15 -25.35 -31.69
C LEU A 209 33.69 -26.35 -30.66
N ASP A 210 34.90 -26.08 -30.18
CA ASP A 210 35.53 -26.85 -29.11
C ASP A 210 34.62 -26.90 -27.87
N LYS A 211 34.69 -28.01 -27.12
CA LYS A 211 33.78 -28.34 -26.01
C LYS A 211 33.74 -27.34 -24.83
N ASP A 212 34.52 -26.26 -24.88
CA ASP A 212 34.73 -25.32 -23.77
C ASP A 212 34.33 -23.85 -24.10
N GLU A 213 33.65 -23.56 -25.22
CA GLU A 213 33.22 -22.20 -25.58
C GLU A 213 31.77 -21.87 -25.16
N PHE A 214 31.57 -20.72 -24.49
CA PHE A 214 30.27 -20.23 -24.05
C PHE A 214 29.69 -19.23 -25.05
N VAL A 215 28.57 -19.58 -25.69
CA VAL A 215 27.90 -18.74 -26.70
C VAL A 215 26.65 -18.08 -26.11
N VAL A 216 26.51 -16.77 -26.31
CA VAL A 216 25.32 -16.00 -25.91
C VAL A 216 24.14 -16.36 -26.82
N GLU A 217 23.11 -17.01 -26.27
CA GLU A 217 21.87 -17.31 -26.99
C GLU A 217 21.00 -16.05 -27.09
N LYS A 218 20.69 -15.46 -25.93
CA LYS A 218 19.86 -14.26 -25.79
C LYS A 218 20.10 -13.53 -24.47
N LEU A 219 19.66 -12.27 -24.42
CA LEU A 219 19.61 -11.51 -23.18
C LEU A 219 18.22 -11.62 -22.56
N ALA A 220 18.15 -11.97 -21.28
CA ALA A 220 16.92 -12.25 -20.55
C ALA A 220 16.55 -11.15 -19.55
N GLY A 221 17.48 -10.26 -19.20
CA GLY A 221 17.24 -9.22 -18.20
C GLY A 221 18.28 -8.11 -18.22
N ILE A 222 17.99 -7.03 -17.47
CA ILE A 222 18.87 -5.87 -17.30
C ILE A 222 18.76 -5.36 -15.85
N CYS A 223 19.86 -4.89 -15.28
CA CYS A 223 19.88 -4.18 -14.00
C CYS A 223 21.03 -3.17 -13.94
N TYR A 224 21.01 -2.30 -12.93
CA TYR A 224 22.10 -1.38 -12.64
C TYR A 224 22.72 -1.73 -11.30
N GLY A 225 24.02 -2.01 -11.25
CA GLY A 225 24.71 -2.42 -10.03
C GLY A 225 24.08 -3.64 -9.35
N GLY A 226 23.87 -3.57 -8.03
CA GLY A 226 23.32 -4.65 -7.21
C GLY A 226 24.35 -5.34 -6.30
N SER A 227 23.89 -6.27 -5.47
CA SER A 227 24.71 -6.94 -4.44
C SER A 227 25.94 -7.62 -5.05
N GLY A 228 27.13 -7.19 -4.64
CA GLY A 228 28.40 -7.73 -5.14
C GLY A 228 28.86 -7.20 -6.51
N ARG A 229 28.11 -6.29 -7.14
CA ARG A 229 28.45 -5.70 -8.44
C ARG A 229 28.87 -4.24 -8.30
N LYS A 230 29.71 -3.77 -9.24
CA LYS A 230 30.11 -2.36 -9.32
C LYS A 230 28.97 -1.53 -9.93
N SER A 231 29.03 -0.21 -9.77
CA SER A 231 28.09 0.70 -10.45
C SER A 231 28.25 0.57 -11.96
N GLY A 232 27.16 0.28 -12.68
CA GLY A 232 27.18 0.04 -14.11
C GLY A 232 26.00 -0.81 -14.58
N LEU A 233 25.80 -0.89 -15.89
CA LEU A 233 24.75 -1.73 -16.49
C LEU A 233 25.23 -3.18 -16.57
N TYR A 234 24.33 -4.10 -16.23
CA TYR A 234 24.52 -5.53 -16.39
C TYR A 234 23.32 -6.12 -17.13
N PHE A 235 23.58 -7.11 -17.97
CA PHE A 235 22.56 -7.91 -18.64
C PHE A 235 22.57 -9.34 -18.13
N LYS A 236 21.39 -9.94 -18.00
CA LYS A 236 21.27 -11.36 -17.71
C LYS A 236 21.39 -12.11 -19.03
N VAL A 237 22.43 -12.92 -19.17
CA VAL A 237 22.77 -13.68 -20.37
C VAL A 237 22.22 -15.10 -20.23
N GLN A 238 21.52 -15.58 -21.25
CA GLN A 238 21.20 -16.99 -21.42
C GLN A 238 22.20 -17.61 -22.40
N TRP A 239 22.82 -18.71 -21.98
CA TRP A 239 23.86 -19.41 -22.73
C TRP A 239 23.27 -20.54 -23.60
N LYS A 240 23.73 -20.67 -24.85
CA LYS A 240 23.24 -21.67 -25.81
C LYS A 240 23.48 -23.08 -25.25
N GLY A 241 22.42 -23.88 -25.18
CA GLY A 241 22.50 -25.26 -24.67
C GLY A 241 22.40 -25.41 -23.14
N TYR A 242 22.25 -24.31 -22.39
CA TYR A 242 22.08 -24.33 -20.93
C TYR A 242 20.65 -24.00 -20.51
N GLY A 243 20.26 -24.49 -19.33
CA GLY A 243 18.97 -24.15 -18.70
C GLY A 243 18.98 -22.74 -18.08
N ARG A 244 17.80 -22.20 -17.78
CA ARG A 244 17.64 -20.83 -17.21
C ARG A 244 18.31 -20.63 -15.84
N GLU A 245 18.59 -21.72 -15.12
CA GLU A 245 19.28 -21.68 -13.84
C GLU A 245 20.76 -21.30 -13.98
N GLU A 246 21.32 -21.49 -15.18
CA GLU A 246 22.72 -21.18 -15.52
C GLU A 246 22.87 -19.77 -16.13
N ASP A 247 21.77 -19.00 -16.23
CA ASP A 247 21.83 -17.62 -16.71
C ASP A 247 22.68 -16.75 -15.76
N THR A 248 23.71 -16.09 -16.28
CA THR A 248 24.61 -15.22 -15.50
C THR A 248 24.38 -13.74 -15.76
N TRP A 249 24.83 -12.89 -14.85
CA TRP A 249 24.79 -11.44 -15.01
C TRP A 249 26.15 -10.92 -15.49
N GLU A 250 26.21 -10.46 -16.73
CA GLU A 250 27.43 -9.92 -17.34
C GLU A 250 27.38 -8.39 -17.44
N PRO A 251 28.49 -7.69 -17.15
CA PRO A 251 28.57 -6.24 -17.33
C PRO A 251 28.48 -5.88 -18.82
N ILE A 252 27.93 -4.71 -19.13
CA ILE A 252 27.75 -4.27 -20.52
C ILE A 252 29.06 -4.24 -21.32
N GLU A 253 30.19 -3.97 -20.65
CA GLU A 253 31.51 -3.94 -21.27
C GLU A 253 31.96 -5.32 -21.77
N ASN A 254 31.52 -6.40 -21.14
CA ASN A 254 31.82 -7.78 -21.55
C ASN A 254 30.98 -8.23 -22.77
N LEU A 255 29.97 -7.45 -23.15
CA LEU A 255 29.05 -7.77 -24.25
C LEU A 255 29.32 -6.92 -25.50
N SER A 256 30.53 -6.35 -25.61
CA SER A 256 30.97 -5.57 -26.78
C SER A 256 30.83 -6.33 -28.09
N ASP A 257 30.97 -7.65 -28.04
CA ASP A 257 31.02 -8.54 -29.20
C ASP A 257 29.60 -8.95 -29.66
N CYS A 258 28.55 -8.61 -28.89
CA CYS A 258 27.16 -8.95 -29.17
C CYS A 258 26.22 -7.71 -29.28
N PRO A 259 26.56 -6.66 -30.04
CA PRO A 259 25.79 -5.41 -30.08
C PRO A 259 24.36 -5.60 -30.65
N LEU A 260 24.18 -6.56 -31.57
CA LEU A 260 22.87 -6.90 -32.13
C LEU A 260 21.93 -7.50 -31.09
N LYS A 261 22.44 -8.36 -30.19
CA LYS A 261 21.64 -8.95 -29.10
C LYS A 261 21.19 -7.90 -28.09
N ILE A 262 22.04 -6.89 -27.82
CA ILE A 262 21.67 -5.72 -27.01
C ILE A 262 20.56 -4.91 -27.71
N LYS A 263 20.72 -4.62 -29.01
CA LYS A 263 19.68 -3.90 -29.79
C LYS A 263 18.34 -4.64 -29.75
N GLU A 264 18.34 -5.95 -30.00
CA GLU A 264 17.16 -6.80 -29.97
C GLU A 264 16.48 -6.77 -28.59
N PHE A 265 17.26 -6.94 -27.51
CA PHE A 265 16.73 -6.89 -26.15
C PHE A 265 16.09 -5.53 -25.82
N VAL A 266 16.76 -4.43 -26.18
CA VAL A 266 16.25 -3.08 -25.93
C VAL A 266 14.96 -2.83 -26.72
N GLN A 267 14.92 -3.22 -28.00
CA GLN A 267 13.73 -3.08 -28.85
C GLN A 267 12.54 -3.88 -28.33
N ASN A 268 12.77 -5.15 -28.00
CA ASN A 268 11.73 -6.02 -27.43
C ASN A 268 11.28 -5.54 -26.04
N GLY A 269 12.23 -5.13 -25.20
CA GLY A 269 11.98 -4.60 -23.86
C GLY A 269 11.18 -3.29 -23.89
N TYR A 270 11.50 -2.39 -24.82
CA TYR A 270 10.78 -1.14 -25.05
C TYR A 270 9.34 -1.41 -25.49
N LYS A 271 9.14 -2.30 -26.48
CA LYS A 271 7.80 -2.67 -26.96
C LYS A 271 6.93 -3.31 -25.87
N ARG A 272 7.53 -4.16 -25.02
CA ARG A 272 6.84 -4.83 -23.90
C ARG A 272 6.73 -3.96 -22.64
N LYS A 273 7.40 -2.80 -22.63
CA LYS A 273 7.53 -1.91 -21.47
C LYS A 273 8.07 -2.60 -20.22
N ILE A 274 9.16 -3.36 -20.35
CA ILE A 274 9.80 -4.05 -19.20
C ILE A 274 10.33 -3.09 -18.13
N LEU A 275 10.63 -1.84 -18.54
CA LEU A 275 11.02 -0.73 -17.67
C LEU A 275 10.24 0.53 -18.09
N PRO A 276 9.75 1.33 -17.14
CA PRO A 276 9.00 2.54 -17.45
C PRO A 276 9.91 3.68 -17.93
N ARG A 277 9.40 4.50 -18.85
CA ARG A 277 9.95 5.83 -19.14
C ARG A 277 9.03 6.92 -18.57
N PRO A 278 9.52 8.18 -18.48
CA PRO A 278 8.64 9.31 -18.18
C PRO A 278 7.42 9.32 -19.11
N GLY A 279 6.23 9.34 -18.52
CA GLY A 279 4.94 9.23 -19.23
C GLY A 279 4.34 7.82 -19.33
N ASP A 280 5.09 6.75 -19.01
CA ASP A 280 4.56 5.37 -19.05
C ASP A 280 3.81 4.96 -17.77
N VAL A 281 4.04 5.67 -16.67
CA VAL A 281 3.48 5.36 -15.34
C VAL A 281 2.35 6.32 -15.03
N ASP A 282 1.12 5.81 -14.90
CA ASP A 282 -0.01 6.63 -14.48
C ASP A 282 -0.01 6.88 -12.97
N VAL A 283 0.35 5.87 -12.17
CA VAL A 283 0.30 5.93 -10.71
C VAL A 283 1.60 5.40 -10.11
N ILE A 284 2.14 6.10 -9.12
CA ILE A 284 3.20 5.57 -8.24
C ILE A 284 2.64 5.40 -6.83
N CYS A 285 2.76 4.20 -6.26
CA CYS A 285 2.58 4.00 -4.83
C CYS A 285 3.90 3.60 -4.16
N GLY A 286 4.05 3.89 -2.86
CA GLY A 286 5.16 3.32 -2.11
C GLY A 286 5.20 3.70 -0.63
N GLY A 287 5.83 2.83 0.16
CA GLY A 287 6.03 2.99 1.60
C GLY A 287 7.52 3.14 1.96
N PRO A 288 8.16 4.30 1.69
CA PRO A 288 9.60 4.44 1.89
C PRO A 288 9.96 4.23 3.37
N PRO A 289 10.86 3.28 3.70
CA PRO A 289 11.19 2.98 5.08
C PRO A 289 11.91 4.15 5.73
N CYS A 290 11.38 4.63 6.85
CA CYS A 290 11.96 5.72 7.65
C CYS A 290 12.33 5.19 9.04
N GLN A 291 13.32 4.30 9.12
CA GLN A 291 13.66 3.62 10.39
C GLN A 291 14.30 4.57 11.41
N GLY A 292 14.89 5.67 10.94
CA GLY A 292 15.58 6.65 11.78
C GLY A 292 14.68 7.32 12.82
N ILE A 293 13.36 7.40 12.58
CA ILE A 293 12.41 8.11 13.44
C ILE A 293 11.67 7.22 14.44
N SER A 294 11.75 5.90 14.26
CA SER A 294 11.00 4.92 15.06
C SER A 294 11.33 5.05 16.55
N GLY A 295 10.34 4.87 17.42
CA GLY A 295 10.54 4.82 18.87
C GLY A 295 11.54 3.75 19.33
N PHE A 296 11.84 2.76 18.48
CA PHE A 296 12.87 1.74 18.73
C PHE A 296 14.29 2.20 18.43
N ASN A 297 14.48 3.30 17.69
CA ASN A 297 15.81 3.85 17.43
C ASN A 297 16.32 4.63 18.66
N ARG A 298 17.43 4.19 19.23
CA ARG A 298 18.07 4.81 20.40
C ARG A 298 18.78 6.12 20.07
N PHE A 299 19.27 6.27 18.83
CA PHE A 299 20.03 7.43 18.36
C PHE A 299 19.25 8.12 17.25
N ARG A 300 18.48 9.15 17.61
CA ARG A 300 17.59 9.87 16.69
C ARG A 300 18.12 11.26 16.41
N ASN A 301 18.49 11.53 15.15
CA ASN A 301 18.92 12.87 14.72
C ASN A 301 17.69 13.75 14.46
N ARG A 302 17.44 14.72 15.36
CA ARG A 302 16.30 15.65 15.25
C ARG A 302 16.63 16.92 14.46
N GLU A 303 17.89 17.30 14.40
CA GLU A 303 18.32 18.54 13.75
C GLU A 303 18.32 18.39 12.23
N GLU A 304 18.84 17.25 11.74
CA GLU A 304 18.90 16.97 10.30
C GLU A 304 18.40 15.54 9.99
N PRO A 305 17.08 15.28 10.10
CA PRO A 305 16.53 13.93 9.96
C PRO A 305 16.83 13.24 8.63
N LEU A 306 17.01 13.98 7.53
CA LEU A 306 17.30 13.42 6.20
C LEU A 306 18.78 13.09 5.97
N LYS A 307 19.69 13.61 6.80
CA LYS A 307 21.09 13.17 6.76
C LYS A 307 21.28 11.78 7.35
N ASP A 308 20.32 11.30 8.13
CA ASP A 308 20.28 9.89 8.55
C ASP A 308 20.02 9.01 7.32
N GLU A 309 20.99 8.16 7.00
CA GLU A 309 20.91 7.19 5.89
C GLU A 309 19.62 6.37 5.93
N LYS A 310 19.08 6.10 7.14
CA LYS A 310 17.85 5.33 7.35
C LYS A 310 16.56 6.05 6.92
N ASN A 311 16.65 7.33 6.57
CA ASN A 311 15.54 8.13 6.07
C ASN A 311 15.74 8.56 4.61
N GLN A 312 16.89 8.24 3.99
CA GLN A 312 17.20 8.62 2.60
C GLN A 312 16.22 8.04 1.58
N GLN A 313 15.56 6.92 1.89
CA GLN A 313 14.56 6.32 1.02
C GLN A 313 13.37 7.25 0.75
N MET A 314 13.08 8.20 1.64
CA MET A 314 12.10 9.26 1.38
C MET A 314 12.54 10.18 0.23
N VAL A 315 13.83 10.51 0.16
CA VAL A 315 14.42 11.32 -0.92
C VAL A 315 14.40 10.54 -2.23
N THR A 316 14.81 9.27 -2.20
CA THR A 316 14.81 8.38 -3.37
C THR A 316 13.40 8.23 -3.95
N PHE A 317 12.39 7.99 -3.11
CA PHE A 317 10.98 7.94 -3.55
C PHE A 317 10.57 9.21 -4.30
N MET A 318 10.84 10.39 -3.71
CA MET A 318 10.50 11.68 -4.31
C MET A 318 11.30 11.97 -5.59
N ASN A 319 12.54 11.46 -5.70
CA ASN A 319 13.34 11.57 -6.92
C ASN A 319 12.78 10.71 -8.06
N ILE A 320 12.30 9.50 -7.76
CA ILE A 320 11.64 8.65 -8.77
C ILE A 320 10.33 9.29 -9.24
N VAL A 321 9.53 9.84 -8.31
CA VAL A 321 8.32 10.62 -8.65
C VAL A 321 8.67 11.82 -9.53
N GLY A 322 9.72 12.58 -9.18
CA GLY A 322 10.16 13.74 -9.97
C GLY A 322 10.70 13.38 -11.35
N TYR A 323 11.29 12.19 -11.50
CA TYR A 323 11.80 11.69 -12.79
C TYR A 323 10.67 11.16 -13.69
N LEU A 324 9.77 10.33 -13.17
CA LEU A 324 8.72 9.68 -13.95
C LEU A 324 7.46 10.54 -14.14
N LYS A 325 7.22 11.49 -13.23
CA LYS A 325 6.06 12.41 -13.21
C LYS A 325 4.70 11.71 -13.45
N PRO A 326 4.29 10.78 -12.58
CA PRO A 326 3.02 10.07 -12.75
C PRO A 326 1.81 11.02 -12.60
N LYS A 327 0.65 10.63 -13.13
CA LYS A 327 -0.60 11.36 -12.91
C LYS A 327 -0.99 11.43 -11.43
N TYR A 328 -0.78 10.32 -10.71
CA TYR A 328 -1.08 10.19 -9.30
C TYR A 328 0.09 9.62 -8.50
N VAL A 329 0.20 10.06 -7.25
CA VAL A 329 1.17 9.58 -6.26
C VAL A 329 0.41 9.18 -5.00
N LEU A 330 0.69 8.00 -4.46
CA LEU A 330 0.25 7.59 -3.13
C LEU A 330 1.45 7.16 -2.29
N MET A 331 1.80 7.98 -1.30
CA MET A 331 2.84 7.61 -0.35
C MET A 331 2.20 7.16 0.97
N GLU A 332 2.60 5.98 1.47
CA GLU A 332 2.22 5.48 2.79
C GLU A 332 3.38 5.64 3.79
N ASN A 333 3.07 5.88 5.06
CA ASN A 333 4.04 5.74 6.13
C ASN A 333 3.43 5.60 7.53
N VAL A 334 4.30 5.36 8.52
CA VAL A 334 3.94 5.36 9.95
C VAL A 334 3.61 6.78 10.44
N VAL A 335 2.72 6.88 11.44
CA VAL A 335 2.31 8.17 12.05
C VAL A 335 3.49 8.95 12.66
N ASP A 336 4.59 8.28 13.00
CA ASP A 336 5.77 8.93 13.56
C ASP A 336 6.42 9.95 12.60
N ILE A 337 6.17 9.89 11.27
CA ILE A 337 6.64 10.94 10.33
C ILE A 337 6.03 12.31 10.61
N LEU A 338 4.89 12.37 11.31
CA LEU A 338 4.17 13.58 11.71
C LEU A 338 4.45 14.00 13.15
N LYS A 339 5.11 13.15 13.94
CA LYS A 339 5.44 13.40 15.36
C LYS A 339 6.92 13.74 15.56
N PHE A 340 7.79 13.00 14.88
CA PHE A 340 9.23 13.15 15.04
C PHE A 340 9.72 14.45 14.41
N ALA A 341 10.62 15.15 15.11
CA ALA A 341 11.20 16.43 14.67
C ALA A 341 10.13 17.41 14.15
N ASP A 342 9.05 17.59 14.91
CA ASP A 342 7.90 18.45 14.54
C ASP A 342 7.27 18.09 13.18
N GLY A 343 7.23 16.80 12.86
CA GLY A 343 6.66 16.29 11.62
C GLY A 343 7.50 16.58 10.38
N TYR A 344 8.81 16.78 10.54
CA TYR A 344 9.72 17.17 9.46
C TYR A 344 9.57 16.29 8.20
N LEU A 345 9.51 14.97 8.33
CA LEU A 345 9.44 14.07 7.18
C LEU A 345 8.08 14.16 6.46
N GLY A 346 6.98 14.31 7.19
CA GLY A 346 5.67 14.56 6.59
C GLY A 346 5.63 15.90 5.84
N ARG A 347 6.15 16.97 6.46
CA ARG A 347 6.28 18.29 5.82
C ARG A 347 7.20 18.24 4.60
N TYR A 348 8.31 17.50 4.66
CA TYR A 348 9.20 17.30 3.52
C TYR A 348 8.46 16.65 2.35
N ALA A 349 7.76 15.54 2.60
CA ALA A 349 7.05 14.82 1.54
C ALA A 349 5.98 15.69 0.87
N LEU A 350 5.17 16.40 1.65
CA LEU A 350 4.17 17.34 1.15
C LEU A 350 4.81 18.50 0.37
N SER A 351 5.88 19.09 0.93
CA SER A 351 6.64 20.17 0.31
C SER A 351 7.23 19.77 -1.04
N ARG A 352 7.74 18.55 -1.18
CA ARG A 352 8.26 18.04 -2.46
C ARG A 352 7.17 17.92 -3.52
N LEU A 353 5.99 17.39 -3.19
CA LEU A 353 4.87 17.33 -4.13
C LEU A 353 4.44 18.73 -4.58
N VAL A 354 4.26 19.66 -3.65
CA VAL A 354 3.86 21.05 -3.96
C VAL A 354 4.92 21.76 -4.83
N ALA A 355 6.22 21.56 -4.54
CA ALA A 355 7.31 22.12 -5.35
C ALA A 355 7.37 21.51 -6.76
N MET A 356 6.94 20.25 -6.92
CA MET A 356 6.78 19.59 -8.22
C MET A 356 5.45 19.95 -8.92
N ASN A 357 4.71 20.93 -8.41
CA ASN A 357 3.40 21.39 -8.88
C ASN A 357 2.29 20.31 -8.84
N TYR A 358 2.39 19.34 -7.93
CA TYR A 358 1.26 18.44 -7.67
C TYR A 358 0.24 19.13 -6.76
N GLN A 359 -1.04 18.91 -7.04
CA GLN A 359 -2.06 18.96 -6.00
C GLN A 359 -1.73 17.89 -4.96
N ALA A 360 -1.97 18.16 -3.68
CA ALA A 360 -1.60 17.24 -2.63
C ALA A 360 -2.56 17.30 -1.44
N ARG A 361 -2.74 16.18 -0.76
CA ARG A 361 -3.39 16.15 0.57
C ARG A 361 -2.89 14.99 1.41
N LEU A 362 -2.97 15.15 2.72
CA LEU A 362 -2.44 14.22 3.70
C LEU A 362 -3.51 13.81 4.70
N GLY A 363 -3.69 12.50 4.89
CA GLY A 363 -4.71 11.92 5.76
C GLY A 363 -4.17 10.77 6.59
N MET A 364 -4.73 10.59 7.79
CA MET A 364 -4.47 9.46 8.67
C MET A 364 -5.67 8.53 8.68
N MET A 365 -5.46 7.26 8.32
CA MET A 365 -6.51 6.26 8.25
C MET A 365 -6.22 5.11 9.23
N VAL A 366 -7.26 4.59 9.85
CA VAL A 366 -7.19 3.46 10.80
C VAL A 366 -7.71 2.20 10.12
N ALA A 367 -6.90 1.15 10.04
CA ALA A 367 -7.26 -0.08 9.35
C ALA A 367 -8.56 -0.73 9.86
N GLY A 368 -8.81 -0.68 11.17
CA GLY A 368 -10.04 -1.21 11.76
C GLY A 368 -11.32 -0.57 11.22
N CYS A 369 -11.26 0.70 10.80
CA CYS A 369 -12.40 1.42 10.23
C CYS A 369 -12.86 0.84 8.89
N TYR A 370 -12.07 -0.05 8.29
CA TYR A 370 -12.31 -0.68 6.98
C TYR A 370 -12.49 -2.20 7.11
N GLY A 371 -12.93 -2.67 8.28
CA GLY A 371 -13.35 -4.06 8.48
C GLY A 371 -12.19 -4.98 8.82
N LEU A 372 -11.36 -4.59 9.80
CA LEU A 372 -10.30 -5.44 10.33
C LEU A 372 -10.28 -5.44 11.87
N PRO A 373 -9.97 -6.58 12.51
CA PRO A 373 -9.84 -6.68 13.97
C PRO A 373 -8.49 -6.14 14.47
N GLN A 374 -8.09 -4.96 14.01
CA GLN A 374 -6.86 -4.28 14.42
C GLN A 374 -7.00 -2.75 14.46
N PHE A 375 -6.18 -2.10 15.29
CA PHE A 375 -6.08 -0.64 15.38
C PHE A 375 -4.75 -0.15 14.79
N ARG A 376 -4.60 -0.25 13.47
CA ARG A 376 -3.39 0.20 12.77
C ARG A 376 -3.63 1.51 12.07
N MET A 377 -3.11 2.60 12.65
CA MET A 377 -3.14 3.93 12.05
C MET A 377 -1.91 4.15 11.16
N ARG A 378 -2.13 4.69 9.95
CA ARG A 378 -1.08 5.05 8.97
C ARG A 378 -1.40 6.38 8.30
N VAL A 379 -0.35 7.02 7.81
CA VAL A 379 -0.41 8.28 7.06
C VAL A 379 -0.39 7.95 5.58
N PHE A 380 -1.28 8.57 4.83
CA PHE A 380 -1.38 8.48 3.39
C PHE A 380 -1.28 9.88 2.81
N LEU A 381 -0.40 10.09 1.85
CA LEU A 381 -0.22 11.35 1.14
C LEU A 381 -0.58 11.13 -0.32
N TRP A 382 -1.65 11.79 -0.77
CA TRP A 382 -2.03 11.86 -2.17
C TRP A 382 -1.26 12.97 -2.87
N GLY A 383 -0.83 12.70 -4.09
CA GLY A 383 -0.44 13.68 -5.09
C GLY A 383 -1.23 13.46 -6.37
N ALA A 384 -1.65 14.54 -7.04
CA ALA A 384 -2.24 14.49 -8.37
C ALA A 384 -1.65 15.61 -9.23
N LEU A 385 -1.37 15.35 -10.51
CA LEU A 385 -1.00 16.43 -11.43
C LEU A 385 -2.13 17.46 -11.53
N PRO A 386 -1.84 18.73 -11.87
CA PRO A 386 -2.89 19.74 -12.03
C PRO A 386 -3.89 19.43 -13.14
N THR A 387 -3.57 18.54 -14.07
CA THR A 387 -4.48 18.07 -15.12
C THR A 387 -5.47 17.02 -14.63
N MET A 388 -5.34 16.56 -13.39
CA MET A 388 -6.10 15.45 -12.81
C MET A 388 -6.94 15.93 -11.63
N VAL A 389 -7.92 15.12 -11.21
CA VAL A 389 -8.72 15.41 -10.02
C VAL A 389 -8.04 14.84 -8.78
N LEU A 390 -7.81 15.63 -7.73
CA LEU A 390 -7.17 15.13 -6.51
C LEU A 390 -8.07 14.09 -5.79
N PRO A 391 -7.59 12.85 -5.52
CA PRO A 391 -8.41 11.84 -4.86
C PRO A 391 -8.80 12.24 -3.43
N LYS A 392 -9.93 11.71 -2.97
CA LYS A 392 -10.47 11.95 -1.61
C LYS A 392 -10.11 10.84 -0.65
N TYR A 393 -10.28 11.06 0.65
CA TYR A 393 -10.18 9.96 1.62
C TYR A 393 -11.55 9.29 1.84
N PRO A 394 -11.64 7.96 1.75
CA PRO A 394 -12.87 7.25 2.05
C PRO A 394 -13.15 7.36 3.55
N LEU A 395 -14.40 7.59 3.91
CA LEU A 395 -14.82 7.59 5.31
C LEU A 395 -14.87 6.17 5.89
N PRO A 396 -14.77 6.03 7.23
CA PRO A 396 -14.95 4.75 7.92
C PRO A 396 -16.24 4.02 7.50
N THR A 397 -16.15 2.69 7.42
CA THR A 397 -17.29 1.79 7.14
C THR A 397 -17.68 0.95 8.36
N HIS A 398 -16.74 0.79 9.29
CA HIS A 398 -16.89 0.02 10.51
C HIS A 398 -16.59 0.90 11.72
N ASP A 399 -17.31 0.63 12.80
CA ASP A 399 -16.95 1.12 14.12
C ASP A 399 -15.62 0.50 14.57
N VAL A 400 -14.91 1.17 15.48
CA VAL A 400 -13.57 0.77 15.92
C VAL A 400 -13.41 0.93 17.41
N VAL A 401 -12.76 -0.06 18.02
CA VAL A 401 -12.26 0.06 19.39
C VAL A 401 -11.06 1.01 19.41
N VAL A 402 -11.31 2.29 19.67
CA VAL A 402 -10.29 3.35 19.60
C VAL A 402 -9.18 3.13 20.64
N ARG A 403 -7.91 3.25 20.21
CA ARG A 403 -6.75 3.29 21.11
C ARG A 403 -5.76 4.39 20.71
N GLY A 404 -5.85 5.55 21.35
CA GLY A 404 -4.89 6.66 21.22
C GLY A 404 -5.40 7.85 20.41
N GLY A 405 -4.63 8.95 20.41
CA GLY A 405 -4.97 10.21 19.74
C GLY A 405 -4.00 10.60 18.61
N ALA A 406 -4.44 11.52 17.75
CA ALA A 406 -3.64 12.07 16.66
C ALA A 406 -2.53 13.02 17.17
N PRO A 407 -1.47 13.25 16.37
CA PRO A 407 -0.50 14.32 16.63
C PRO A 407 -1.18 15.69 16.66
N ASN A 408 -0.86 16.53 17.65
CA ASN A 408 -1.48 17.86 17.83
C ASN A 408 -1.37 18.77 16.60
N ALA A 409 -0.26 18.73 15.86
CA ALA A 409 -0.04 19.57 14.68
C ALA A 409 -0.84 19.13 13.43
N PHE A 410 -1.40 17.91 13.44
CA PHE A 410 -2.10 17.30 12.30
C PHE A 410 -3.47 16.73 12.70
N THR A 411 -4.12 17.33 13.70
CA THR A 411 -5.44 16.88 14.19
C THR A 411 -6.52 16.95 13.11
N GLN A 412 -6.44 17.93 12.22
CA GLN A 412 -7.37 18.09 11.09
C GLN A 412 -7.10 17.15 9.90
N ASN A 413 -6.16 16.21 10.04
CA ASN A 413 -5.83 15.25 8.99
C ASN A 413 -6.34 13.84 9.33
N ILE A 414 -7.10 13.66 10.41
CA ILE A 414 -7.71 12.36 10.75
C ILE A 414 -8.88 12.10 9.80
N VAL A 415 -8.88 10.94 9.14
CA VAL A 415 -10.02 10.50 8.33
C VAL A 415 -11.03 9.82 9.26
N ALA A 416 -12.02 10.58 9.69
CA ALA A 416 -13.11 10.14 10.55
C ALA A 416 -14.37 10.96 10.25
N TYR A 417 -15.53 10.49 10.71
CA TYR A 417 -16.74 11.32 10.75
C TYR A 417 -16.61 12.37 11.84
N ASP A 418 -17.28 13.51 11.65
CA ASP A 418 -17.39 14.53 12.68
C ASP A 418 -18.15 13.98 13.90
N GLU A 419 -17.83 14.46 15.10
CA GLU A 419 -18.47 14.01 16.35
C GLU A 419 -20.01 14.26 16.37
N THR A 420 -20.48 15.21 15.56
CA THR A 420 -21.89 15.54 15.40
C THR A 420 -22.64 14.59 14.46
N GLN A 421 -21.92 13.89 13.59
CA GLN A 421 -22.48 12.96 12.62
C GLN A 421 -22.66 11.58 13.26
N LYS A 422 -23.84 10.98 13.07
CA LYS A 422 -24.17 9.63 13.57
C LYS A 422 -24.40 8.67 12.39
N PRO A 423 -23.33 8.29 11.66
CA PRO A 423 -23.45 7.37 10.54
C PRO A 423 -23.84 5.96 11.00
N ARG A 424 -24.48 5.20 10.11
CA ARG A 424 -24.76 3.77 10.33
C ARG A 424 -23.54 2.93 9.93
N LEU A 425 -22.63 2.69 10.87
CA LEU A 425 -21.43 1.86 10.65
C LEU A 425 -21.69 0.37 10.92
N LYS A 426 -20.95 -0.51 10.24
CA LYS A 426 -20.89 -1.93 10.59
C LYS A 426 -20.21 -2.10 11.96
N LYS A 427 -20.51 -3.18 12.68
CA LYS A 427 -19.88 -3.47 13.98
C LYS A 427 -18.36 -3.66 13.83
N ALA A 428 -17.60 -3.25 14.84
CA ALA A 428 -16.17 -3.53 14.93
C ALA A 428 -15.91 -5.04 14.87
N LEU A 429 -14.98 -5.48 14.03
CA LEU A 429 -14.57 -6.87 13.97
C LEU A 429 -13.63 -7.21 15.12
N LEU A 430 -13.74 -8.44 15.63
CA LEU A 430 -12.91 -8.99 16.68
C LEU A 430 -12.12 -10.20 16.16
N LEU A 431 -11.18 -10.71 16.96
CA LEU A 431 -10.31 -11.82 16.56
C LEU A 431 -11.10 -13.06 16.11
N GLY A 432 -12.19 -13.39 16.83
CA GLY A 432 -13.07 -14.51 16.47
C GLY A 432 -13.69 -14.35 15.08
N ASP A 433 -14.05 -13.14 14.68
CA ASP A 433 -14.59 -12.89 13.35
C ASP A 433 -13.60 -13.23 12.24
N ALA A 434 -12.29 -13.15 12.51
CA ALA A 434 -11.25 -13.37 11.52
C ALA A 434 -10.74 -14.81 11.42
N ILE A 435 -10.60 -15.53 12.54
CA ILE A 435 -9.83 -16.79 12.56
C ILE A 435 -10.60 -18.01 13.09
N SER A 436 -11.87 -17.88 13.50
CA SER A 436 -12.61 -18.98 14.14
C SER A 436 -12.92 -20.20 13.26
N ASP A 437 -12.84 -20.08 11.93
CA ASP A 437 -13.07 -21.17 10.97
C ASP A 437 -11.81 -21.99 10.64
N LEU A 438 -10.63 -21.49 11.01
CA LEU A 438 -9.36 -22.14 10.68
C LEU A 438 -9.19 -23.46 11.47
N PRO A 439 -8.67 -24.52 10.82
CA PRO A 439 -8.42 -25.80 11.49
C PRO A 439 -7.32 -25.68 12.56
N GLU A 440 -7.32 -26.57 13.54
CA GLU A 440 -6.27 -26.56 14.55
C GLU A 440 -4.91 -27.02 13.99
N VAL A 441 -3.83 -26.37 14.42
CA VAL A 441 -2.46 -26.75 14.06
C VAL A 441 -1.55 -26.70 15.30
N LYS A 442 -0.49 -27.51 15.29
CA LYS A 442 0.50 -27.56 16.36
C LYS A 442 1.55 -26.45 16.21
N ASN A 443 2.41 -26.27 17.22
CA ASN A 443 3.57 -25.37 17.17
C ASN A 443 4.52 -25.65 15.99
N ASN A 444 4.57 -26.90 15.52
CA ASN A 444 5.27 -27.27 14.29
C ASN A 444 4.26 -27.72 13.23
N GLN A 445 4.09 -26.91 12.19
CA GLN A 445 3.26 -27.20 11.03
C GLN A 445 4.09 -26.99 9.75
N PRO A 446 4.65 -28.06 9.16
CA PRO A 446 5.51 -27.95 7.97
C PRO A 446 4.74 -27.74 6.67
N ASN A 447 3.43 -28.05 6.62
CA ASN A 447 2.65 -27.96 5.39
C ASN A 447 2.30 -26.50 5.05
N GLU A 448 2.76 -26.03 3.90
CA GLU A 448 2.44 -24.68 3.40
C GLU A 448 1.02 -24.58 2.82
N VAL A 449 0.50 -25.69 2.31
CA VAL A 449 -0.83 -25.80 1.70
C VAL A 449 -1.59 -26.91 2.40
N MET A 450 -2.82 -26.62 2.81
CA MET A 450 -3.73 -27.60 3.42
C MET A 450 -5.19 -27.31 3.08
N GLU A 451 -6.09 -28.22 3.43
CA GLU A 451 -7.53 -28.00 3.30
C GLU A 451 -8.09 -27.22 4.50
N TYR A 452 -9.18 -26.48 4.27
CA TYR A 452 -9.98 -25.94 5.38
C TYR A 452 -10.68 -27.07 6.13
N GLY A 453 -10.72 -26.98 7.46
CA GLY A 453 -11.47 -27.93 8.29
C GLY A 453 -12.98 -27.65 8.34
N SER A 454 -13.42 -26.42 7.99
CA SER A 454 -14.83 -26.04 8.05
C SER A 454 -15.20 -24.94 7.04
N CYS A 455 -16.51 -24.78 6.80
CA CYS A 455 -17.06 -23.63 6.08
C CYS A 455 -16.83 -22.33 6.88
N PRO A 456 -16.75 -21.16 6.21
CA PRO A 456 -16.63 -19.89 6.91
C PRO A 456 -17.83 -19.66 7.84
N LYS A 457 -17.57 -19.14 9.04
CA LYS A 457 -18.58 -18.95 10.11
C LYS A 457 -19.09 -17.51 10.18
N THR A 458 -18.31 -16.54 9.70
CA THR A 458 -18.64 -15.09 9.77
C THR A 458 -18.72 -14.44 8.38
N GLU A 459 -19.22 -13.19 8.31
CA GLU A 459 -19.19 -12.39 7.06
C GLU A 459 -17.76 -12.11 6.61
N PHE A 460 -16.86 -11.78 7.54
CA PHE A 460 -15.46 -11.56 7.22
C PHE A 460 -14.80 -12.81 6.64
N GLN A 461 -15.05 -13.99 7.23
CA GLN A 461 -14.47 -15.25 6.73
C GLN A 461 -15.01 -15.62 5.34
N ARG A 462 -16.27 -15.29 5.04
CA ARG A 462 -16.82 -15.45 3.69
C ARG A 462 -16.13 -14.51 2.70
N TYR A 463 -15.93 -13.25 3.08
CA TYR A 463 -15.23 -12.25 2.26
C TYR A 463 -13.77 -12.63 2.00
N ILE A 464 -13.01 -12.99 3.03
CA ILE A 464 -11.57 -13.22 2.89
C ILE A 464 -11.25 -14.50 2.09
N ARG A 465 -12.20 -15.45 2.03
CA ARG A 465 -12.13 -16.71 1.27
C ARG A 465 -12.69 -16.61 -0.15
N LEU A 466 -13.09 -15.42 -0.61
CA LEU A 466 -13.56 -15.22 -1.99
C LEU A 466 -12.48 -15.62 -3.01
N SER A 467 -12.92 -16.03 -4.20
CA SER A 467 -12.02 -16.29 -5.32
C SER A 467 -11.40 -14.99 -5.85
N ARG A 468 -10.35 -15.11 -6.68
CA ARG A 468 -9.79 -13.95 -7.41
C ARG A 468 -10.86 -13.25 -8.24
N ARG A 469 -11.70 -14.02 -8.94
CA ARG A 469 -12.81 -13.48 -9.75
C ARG A 469 -13.78 -12.66 -8.90
N ASP A 470 -14.20 -13.19 -7.75
CA ASP A 470 -15.15 -12.50 -6.88
C ASP A 470 -14.56 -11.24 -6.23
N MET A 471 -13.24 -11.21 -6.03
CA MET A 471 -12.51 -10.03 -5.58
C MET A 471 -12.26 -9.00 -6.70
N LEU A 472 -12.61 -9.32 -7.96
CA LEU A 472 -12.22 -8.57 -9.17
C LEU A 472 -10.71 -8.48 -9.37
N ASP A 473 -9.98 -9.51 -8.94
CA ASP A 473 -8.55 -9.67 -9.16
C ASP A 473 -8.28 -10.24 -10.55
N ASN A 474 -7.83 -9.38 -11.46
CA ASN A 474 -7.54 -9.73 -12.86
C ASN A 474 -6.08 -10.18 -13.10
N SER A 475 -5.30 -10.45 -12.06
CA SER A 475 -3.87 -10.79 -12.18
C SER A 475 -3.57 -12.04 -13.01
N TYR A 476 -4.54 -12.94 -13.13
CA TYR A 476 -4.49 -14.16 -13.95
C TYR A 476 -5.46 -14.11 -15.15
N GLU A 477 -5.68 -12.91 -15.71
CA GLU A 477 -6.46 -12.74 -16.95
C GLU A 477 -7.90 -13.31 -16.82
N GLY A 478 -8.54 -13.10 -15.68
CA GLY A 478 -9.93 -13.55 -15.41
C GLY A 478 -10.06 -15.03 -15.01
N LYS A 479 -8.96 -15.75 -14.87
CA LYS A 479 -8.92 -17.12 -14.32
C LYS A 479 -8.78 -17.08 -12.80
N ASP A 480 -9.25 -18.14 -12.13
CA ASP A 480 -9.20 -18.25 -10.67
C ASP A 480 -7.77 -18.42 -10.10
N GLY A 481 -6.78 -18.63 -10.98
CA GLY A 481 -5.37 -18.78 -10.61
C GLY A 481 -5.09 -20.13 -9.92
N PRO A 482 -3.90 -20.28 -9.32
CA PRO A 482 -3.54 -21.46 -8.53
C PRO A 482 -4.21 -21.45 -7.14
N ASP A 483 -4.15 -22.60 -6.44
CA ASP A 483 -4.50 -22.77 -5.03
C ASP A 483 -5.96 -22.38 -4.65
N VAL A 484 -6.88 -22.49 -5.60
CA VAL A 484 -8.31 -22.16 -5.41
C VAL A 484 -8.91 -22.99 -4.27
N GLY A 485 -9.47 -22.30 -3.27
CA GLY A 485 -10.12 -22.93 -2.12
C GLY A 485 -9.16 -23.60 -1.13
N LYS A 486 -7.84 -23.44 -1.29
CA LYS A 486 -6.84 -23.99 -0.37
C LYS A 486 -6.55 -23.02 0.79
N LEU A 487 -6.12 -23.59 1.91
CA LEU A 487 -5.61 -22.85 3.07
C LEU A 487 -4.09 -22.78 2.96
N LEU A 488 -3.59 -21.58 2.67
CA LEU A 488 -2.17 -21.29 2.48
C LEU A 488 -1.54 -20.77 3.78
N ASP A 489 -0.26 -21.06 4.01
CA ASP A 489 0.58 -20.45 5.06
C ASP A 489 -0.02 -20.51 6.48
N HIS A 490 -0.83 -21.52 6.79
CA HIS A 490 -1.37 -21.72 8.14
C HIS A 490 -0.34 -22.36 9.08
N GLN A 491 0.80 -21.70 9.18
CA GLN A 491 2.01 -22.16 9.86
C GLN A 491 2.39 -21.13 10.95
N PRO A 492 2.51 -21.51 12.23
CA PRO A 492 3.05 -20.63 13.27
C PRO A 492 4.58 -20.57 13.22
N LEU A 493 5.17 -19.57 13.88
CA LEU A 493 6.58 -19.60 14.21
C LEU A 493 6.84 -20.81 15.12
N LYS A 494 7.68 -21.74 14.66
CA LYS A 494 8.13 -22.88 15.46
C LYS A 494 8.94 -22.37 16.65
N LEU A 495 8.31 -22.33 17.82
CA LEU A 495 8.97 -21.98 19.06
C LEU A 495 10.03 -23.05 19.39
N ASN A 496 11.16 -22.61 19.95
CA ASN A 496 12.11 -23.54 20.55
C ASN A 496 11.47 -24.27 21.73
N ASN A 497 12.08 -25.38 22.18
CA ASN A 497 11.51 -26.22 23.24
C ASN A 497 11.21 -25.42 24.51
N ASP A 498 12.10 -24.51 24.91
CA ASP A 498 11.93 -23.71 26.13
C ASP A 498 10.72 -22.77 26.04
N ASP A 499 10.57 -22.06 24.93
CA ASP A 499 9.45 -21.14 24.71
C ASP A 499 8.14 -21.88 24.50
N TYR A 500 8.18 -23.05 23.86
CA TYR A 500 7.02 -23.92 23.71
C TYR A 500 6.54 -24.45 25.07
N GLU A 501 7.46 -24.97 25.90
CA GLU A 501 7.16 -25.44 27.27
C GLU A 501 6.55 -24.30 28.10
N ARG A 502 7.07 -23.06 28.00
CA ARG A 502 6.45 -21.88 28.65
C ARG A 502 5.02 -21.64 28.18
N VAL A 503 4.77 -21.69 26.87
CA VAL A 503 3.44 -21.47 26.29
C VAL A 503 2.44 -22.53 26.73
N GLU A 504 2.87 -23.79 26.89
CA GLU A 504 2.04 -24.86 27.45
C GLU A 504 1.61 -24.59 28.89
N HIS A 505 2.43 -23.87 29.67
CA HIS A 505 2.10 -23.44 31.02
C HIS A 505 1.20 -22.19 31.10
N ILE A 506 0.98 -21.46 29.99
CA ILE A 506 0.11 -20.29 29.99
C ILE A 506 -1.37 -20.73 29.96
N PRO A 507 -2.18 -20.35 30.96
CA PRO A 507 -3.58 -20.75 31.02
C PRO A 507 -4.39 -20.37 29.78
N VAL A 508 -5.38 -21.18 29.42
CA VAL A 508 -6.33 -20.92 28.35
C VAL A 508 -7.51 -20.12 28.90
N LYS A 509 -7.28 -18.82 29.13
CA LYS A 509 -8.30 -17.86 29.57
C LYS A 509 -7.97 -16.46 29.04
N LYS A 510 -8.98 -15.59 28.95
CA LYS A 510 -8.79 -14.18 28.57
C LYS A 510 -7.83 -13.48 29.53
N GLY A 511 -6.90 -12.70 28.98
CA GLY A 511 -5.92 -11.93 29.74
C GLY A 511 -4.74 -12.74 30.31
N ALA A 512 -4.67 -14.05 30.04
CA ALA A 512 -3.56 -14.89 30.48
C ALA A 512 -2.22 -14.40 29.90
N ASN A 513 -1.19 -14.36 30.74
CA ASN A 513 0.16 -13.93 30.35
C ASN A 513 1.23 -14.54 31.27
N PHE A 514 2.50 -14.13 31.12
CA PHE A 514 3.61 -14.67 31.93
C PHE A 514 3.43 -14.53 33.45
N ARG A 515 2.58 -13.60 33.94
CA ARG A 515 2.27 -13.45 35.36
C ARG A 515 1.44 -14.60 35.94
N ASP A 516 0.84 -15.42 35.09
CA ASP A 516 0.13 -16.64 35.51
C ASP A 516 1.08 -17.85 35.65
N LEU A 517 2.37 -17.71 35.32
CA LEU A 517 3.37 -18.77 35.51
C LEU A 517 3.70 -18.93 37.00
N LYS A 518 4.11 -20.15 37.40
CA LYS A 518 4.49 -20.42 38.79
C LYS A 518 5.76 -19.65 39.20
N GLY A 519 5.78 -19.20 40.45
CA GLY A 519 6.92 -18.50 41.05
C GLY A 519 6.87 -16.98 40.95
N VAL A 520 5.77 -16.39 40.45
CA VAL A 520 5.60 -14.93 40.38
C VAL A 520 4.31 -14.46 40.99
N LYS A 521 4.32 -13.26 41.57
CA LYS A 521 3.16 -12.57 42.13
C LYS A 521 3.11 -11.12 41.66
N VAL A 522 1.94 -10.50 41.79
CA VAL A 522 1.74 -9.08 41.47
C VAL A 522 1.69 -8.28 42.77
N GLY A 523 2.68 -7.42 42.98
CA GLY A 523 2.76 -6.54 44.13
C GLY A 523 1.78 -5.36 44.08
N ALA A 524 1.76 -4.55 45.15
CA ALA A 524 0.81 -3.46 45.35
C ALA A 524 0.78 -2.42 44.20
N ASN A 525 1.92 -2.21 43.53
CA ASN A 525 2.06 -1.25 42.43
C ASN A 525 1.78 -1.83 41.04
N LYS A 526 1.09 -2.97 40.96
CA LYS A 526 0.90 -3.77 39.73
C LYS A 526 2.23 -4.19 39.07
N THR A 527 3.30 -4.23 39.85
CA THR A 527 4.63 -4.69 39.46
C THR A 527 4.74 -6.19 39.70
N VAL A 528 5.35 -6.91 38.77
CA VAL A 528 5.65 -8.33 38.94
C VAL A 528 6.84 -8.51 39.88
N GLU A 529 6.74 -9.46 40.80
CA GLU A 529 7.76 -9.81 41.78
C GLU A 529 7.87 -11.34 41.87
N TRP A 530 9.02 -11.83 42.31
CA TRP A 530 9.18 -13.24 42.63
C TRP A 530 8.37 -13.58 43.88
N ASP A 531 7.74 -14.76 43.89
CA ASP A 531 7.06 -15.25 45.06
C ASP A 531 8.08 -15.85 46.06
N PRO A 532 8.26 -15.29 47.27
CA PRO A 532 9.21 -15.81 48.24
C PRO A 532 8.84 -17.19 48.78
N GLU A 533 7.60 -17.63 48.61
CA GLU A 533 7.14 -18.97 49.07
C GLU A 533 7.44 -20.08 48.05
N ILE A 534 7.79 -19.71 46.81
CA ILE A 534 7.99 -20.66 45.71
C ILE A 534 9.41 -20.49 45.18
N ASP A 535 10.23 -21.52 45.37
CA ASP A 535 11.54 -21.59 44.74
C ASP A 535 11.42 -21.43 43.22
N ARG A 536 12.45 -20.81 42.63
CA ARG A 536 12.46 -20.51 41.22
C ARG A 536 12.24 -21.79 40.39
N VAL A 537 11.19 -21.77 39.57
CA VAL A 537 10.83 -22.93 38.75
C VAL A 537 11.70 -22.95 37.49
N TYR A 538 12.24 -24.13 37.17
CA TYR A 538 13.09 -24.37 36.01
C TYR A 538 12.38 -25.30 35.02
N LEU A 539 12.64 -25.09 33.74
CA LEU A 539 12.23 -25.93 32.63
C LEU A 539 13.03 -27.23 32.60
N THR A 540 12.58 -28.18 31.79
CA THR A 540 13.33 -29.43 31.51
C THR A 540 14.77 -29.20 31.02
N SER A 541 15.03 -28.08 30.34
CA SER A 541 16.36 -27.68 29.87
C SER A 541 17.28 -27.06 30.93
N GLY A 542 16.79 -26.88 32.17
CA GLY A 542 17.53 -26.19 33.23
C GLY A 542 17.49 -24.65 33.16
N LYS A 543 16.77 -24.07 32.18
CA LYS A 543 16.53 -22.62 32.12
C LYS A 543 15.32 -22.22 32.97
N PRO A 544 15.20 -20.95 33.42
CA PRO A 544 14.05 -20.55 34.24
C PRO A 544 12.74 -20.56 33.44
N LEU A 545 11.66 -21.01 34.09
CA LEU A 545 10.29 -20.98 33.55
C LEU A 545 9.90 -19.54 33.21
N VAL A 546 10.09 -18.61 34.15
CA VAL A 546 9.89 -17.18 33.93
C VAL A 546 11.21 -16.51 33.52
N PRO A 547 11.31 -15.95 32.29
CA PRO A 547 12.51 -15.24 31.86
C PRO A 547 12.72 -13.92 32.59
N ASP A 548 13.98 -13.60 32.93
CA ASP A 548 14.34 -12.37 33.66
C ASP A 548 13.96 -11.08 32.92
N TYR A 549 14.01 -11.09 31.59
CA TYR A 549 13.62 -9.92 30.79
C TYR A 549 12.12 -9.59 30.97
N ALA A 550 11.26 -10.60 31.22
CA ALA A 550 9.83 -10.37 31.39
C ALA A 550 9.55 -9.62 32.70
N MET A 551 10.36 -9.86 33.73
CA MET A 551 10.28 -9.18 35.03
C MET A 551 10.65 -7.70 34.96
N SER A 552 11.59 -7.33 34.10
CA SER A 552 12.06 -5.94 33.96
C SER A 552 11.33 -5.15 32.86
N PHE A 553 10.59 -5.83 31.97
CA PHE A 553 9.93 -5.20 30.83
C PHE A 553 8.88 -4.17 31.27
N ILE A 554 9.04 -2.92 30.80
CA ILE A 554 8.23 -1.76 31.23
C ILE A 554 8.23 -1.62 32.76
N LYS A 555 9.43 -1.69 33.36
CA LYS A 555 9.62 -1.61 34.83
C LYS A 555 8.75 -2.62 35.59
N GLY A 556 8.57 -3.82 35.01
CA GLY A 556 7.77 -4.91 35.57
C GLY A 556 6.25 -4.72 35.53
N ARG A 557 5.74 -3.69 34.85
CA ARG A 557 4.29 -3.39 34.80
C ARG A 557 3.58 -3.95 33.57
N SER A 558 4.31 -4.52 32.62
CA SER A 558 3.74 -5.02 31.37
C SER A 558 2.91 -6.28 31.58
N LEU A 559 1.85 -6.44 30.79
CA LEU A 559 1.07 -7.67 30.62
C LEU A 559 1.37 -8.39 29.30
N LYS A 560 2.31 -7.87 28.50
CA LYS A 560 2.56 -8.33 27.13
C LYS A 560 3.33 -9.66 27.03
N PRO A 561 4.42 -9.91 27.79
CA PRO A 561 5.21 -11.13 27.60
C PRO A 561 4.37 -12.41 27.76
N PHE A 562 4.51 -13.33 26.81
CA PHE A 562 3.74 -14.58 26.71
C PHE A 562 2.22 -14.38 26.86
N GLY A 563 1.72 -13.24 26.38
CA GLY A 563 0.30 -12.91 26.46
C GLY A 563 -0.53 -13.70 25.44
N ARG A 564 -1.68 -14.19 25.89
CA ARG A 564 -2.68 -14.86 25.07
C ARG A 564 -3.76 -13.88 24.62
N LEU A 565 -4.07 -13.90 23.33
CA LEU A 565 -5.21 -13.16 22.77
C LEU A 565 -6.52 -13.90 23.07
N TRP A 566 -7.64 -13.19 23.03
CA TRP A 566 -8.96 -13.78 23.16
C TRP A 566 -9.90 -13.41 22.01
N TRP A 567 -10.96 -14.20 21.83
CA TRP A 567 -11.88 -14.11 20.70
C TRP A 567 -12.58 -12.76 20.57
N ASP A 568 -12.82 -12.08 21.69
CA ASP A 568 -13.49 -10.79 21.78
C ASP A 568 -12.51 -9.60 21.87
N GLU A 569 -11.24 -9.82 21.50
CA GLU A 569 -10.19 -8.81 21.48
C GLU A 569 -9.78 -8.45 20.05
N THR A 570 -9.13 -7.31 19.91
CA THR A 570 -8.45 -6.87 18.67
C THR A 570 -6.94 -6.99 18.84
N VAL A 571 -6.20 -7.20 17.74
CA VAL A 571 -4.74 -7.08 17.75
C VAL A 571 -4.35 -5.63 17.49
N PRO A 572 -3.69 -4.90 18.42
CA PRO A 572 -3.44 -3.46 18.22
C PRO A 572 -2.67 -3.16 16.94
N THR A 573 -1.59 -3.88 16.67
CA THR A 573 -0.86 -3.79 15.41
C THR A 573 -0.25 -5.13 15.11
N VAL A 574 -0.56 -5.69 13.95
CA VAL A 574 0.19 -6.84 13.43
C VAL A 574 1.59 -6.37 13.07
N VAL A 575 2.60 -7.03 13.65
CA VAL A 575 4.03 -6.68 13.50
C VAL A 575 4.79 -7.78 12.76
N THR A 576 6.03 -7.49 12.38
CA THR A 576 6.89 -8.36 11.57
C THR A 576 7.48 -9.56 12.31
N ARG A 577 7.39 -9.58 13.63
CA ARG A 577 7.99 -10.59 14.50
C ARG A 577 6.91 -11.35 15.23
N ALA A 578 7.06 -12.67 15.35
CA ALA A 578 6.07 -13.55 15.95
C ALA A 578 6.50 -14.12 17.32
N GLU A 579 7.67 -13.74 17.83
CA GLU A 579 8.15 -14.21 19.14
C GLU A 579 7.25 -13.72 20.29
N PRO A 580 6.87 -14.57 21.26
CA PRO A 580 5.94 -14.19 22.34
C PRO A 580 6.58 -13.33 23.45
N HIS A 581 7.86 -12.97 23.31
CA HIS A 581 8.66 -12.39 24.39
C HIS A 581 8.17 -11.02 24.86
N ASN A 582 7.63 -10.18 23.98
CA ASN A 582 7.29 -8.79 24.30
C ASN A 582 5.91 -8.37 23.76
N GLN A 583 5.06 -9.33 23.42
CA GLN A 583 3.78 -9.11 22.75
C GLN A 583 2.74 -10.18 23.08
N ILE A 584 1.47 -9.79 22.95
CA ILE A 584 0.31 -10.66 23.10
C ILE A 584 0.00 -11.26 21.73
N ILE A 585 0.39 -12.52 21.51
CA ILE A 585 0.32 -13.19 20.21
C ILE A 585 -0.01 -14.69 20.31
N LEU A 586 -0.18 -15.23 21.53
CA LEU A 586 -0.57 -16.63 21.64
C LEU A 586 -2.01 -16.82 21.17
N HIS A 587 -2.25 -17.91 20.45
CA HIS A 587 -3.57 -18.28 19.95
C HIS A 587 -4.57 -18.44 21.12
N PRO A 588 -5.86 -18.10 20.98
CA PRO A 588 -6.80 -18.14 22.10
C PRO A 588 -6.95 -19.50 22.79
N THR A 589 -6.89 -20.61 22.05
CA THR A 589 -7.12 -21.96 22.60
C THR A 589 -5.99 -22.96 22.39
N GLN A 590 -5.00 -22.63 21.56
CA GLN A 590 -3.96 -23.57 21.13
C GLN A 590 -2.62 -23.16 21.75
N ALA A 591 -1.75 -24.13 22.05
CA ALA A 591 -0.41 -23.89 22.59
C ALA A 591 0.57 -23.48 21.48
N ARG A 592 0.32 -22.35 20.83
CA ARG A 592 1.18 -21.79 19.78
C ARG A 592 0.97 -20.28 19.67
N VAL A 593 1.87 -19.61 18.94
CA VAL A 593 1.63 -18.25 18.44
C VAL A 593 0.61 -18.26 17.30
N LEU A 594 0.04 -17.08 16.97
CA LEU A 594 -0.76 -16.92 15.77
C LEU A 594 0.05 -17.30 14.52
N SER A 595 -0.58 -17.98 13.56
CA SER A 595 0.02 -18.41 12.29
C SER A 595 0.27 -17.24 11.34
N VAL A 596 1.08 -17.46 10.30
CA VAL A 596 1.25 -16.49 9.20
C VAL A 596 -0.10 -16.14 8.58
N ARG A 597 -0.92 -17.14 8.21
CA ARG A 597 -2.28 -16.92 7.66
C ARG A 597 -3.21 -16.16 8.59
N GLU A 598 -3.19 -16.44 9.90
CA GLU A 598 -3.99 -15.70 10.88
C GLU A 598 -3.58 -14.22 10.86
N ASN A 599 -2.28 -13.91 10.90
CA ASN A 599 -1.79 -12.53 10.78
C ASN A 599 -2.11 -11.91 9.41
N ALA A 600 -2.09 -12.69 8.32
CA ALA A 600 -2.45 -12.22 6.98
C ALA A 600 -3.93 -11.80 6.91
N ARG A 601 -4.83 -12.59 7.51
CA ARG A 601 -6.25 -12.22 7.66
C ARG A 601 -6.44 -10.99 8.53
N LEU A 602 -5.68 -10.85 9.62
CA LEU A 602 -5.73 -9.63 10.44
C LEU A 602 -5.29 -8.38 9.65
N GLN A 603 -4.44 -8.55 8.63
CA GLN A 603 -4.04 -7.51 7.66
C GLN A 603 -4.97 -7.40 6.44
N GLY A 604 -5.99 -8.26 6.36
CA GLY A 604 -7.00 -8.28 5.30
C GLY A 604 -6.54 -8.86 3.97
N PHE A 605 -5.44 -9.61 3.95
CA PHE A 605 -5.04 -10.35 2.75
C PHE A 605 -6.09 -11.40 2.38
N PRO A 606 -6.55 -11.45 1.11
CA PRO A 606 -7.35 -12.57 0.62
C PRO A 606 -6.64 -13.90 0.89
N ASP A 607 -7.41 -14.94 1.20
CA ASP A 607 -6.85 -16.24 1.57
C ASP A 607 -6.09 -16.92 0.42
N TYR A 608 -6.41 -16.57 -0.83
CA TYR A 608 -5.67 -17.03 -2.01
C TYR A 608 -4.29 -16.36 -2.15
N TYR A 609 -4.00 -15.30 -1.37
CA TYR A 609 -2.74 -14.56 -1.48
C TYR A 609 -1.61 -15.36 -0.83
N LYS A 610 -0.70 -15.89 -1.64
CA LYS A 610 0.39 -16.77 -1.18
C LYS A 610 1.62 -15.99 -0.73
N MET A 611 2.24 -16.41 0.37
CA MET A 611 3.53 -15.89 0.81
C MET A 611 4.65 -16.90 0.56
N SER A 612 5.81 -16.41 0.12
CA SER A 612 7.01 -17.18 -0.19
C SER A 612 8.13 -16.95 0.84
N GLY A 613 9.06 -17.89 0.91
CA GLY A 613 10.25 -17.82 1.77
C GLY A 613 10.10 -18.42 3.17
N PRO A 614 11.14 -18.31 4.02
CA PRO A 614 11.11 -18.83 5.38
C PRO A 614 9.99 -18.23 6.23
N ILE A 615 9.49 -18.97 7.23
CA ILE A 615 8.37 -18.53 8.09
C ILE A 615 8.57 -17.13 8.67
N LYS A 616 9.78 -16.79 9.14
CA LYS A 616 10.09 -15.45 9.66
C LYS A 616 9.92 -14.36 8.60
N GLU A 617 10.34 -14.63 7.36
CA GLU A 617 10.17 -13.71 6.24
C GLU A 617 8.70 -13.54 5.86
N LYS A 618 7.90 -14.62 5.87
CA LYS A 618 6.45 -14.53 5.66
C LYS A 618 5.77 -13.62 6.71
N TYR A 619 6.18 -13.70 7.99
CA TYR A 619 5.71 -12.75 9.02
C TYR A 619 6.16 -11.31 8.77
N ILE A 620 7.40 -11.10 8.32
CA ILE A 620 7.92 -9.76 7.99
C ILE A 620 7.08 -9.15 6.86
N GLN A 621 6.82 -9.91 5.80
CA GLN A 621 5.99 -9.49 4.67
C GLN A 621 4.60 -9.03 5.12
N VAL A 622 3.89 -9.86 5.90
CA VAL A 622 2.55 -9.53 6.43
C VAL A 622 2.59 -8.30 7.36
N GLY A 623 3.56 -8.22 8.26
CA GLY A 623 3.66 -7.12 9.24
C GLY A 623 3.99 -5.77 8.63
N ASN A 624 4.81 -5.76 7.56
CA ASN A 624 5.19 -4.56 6.82
C ASN A 624 4.07 -4.06 5.91
N ALA A 625 3.25 -4.96 5.35
CA ALA A 625 2.20 -4.59 4.41
C ALA A 625 1.24 -3.50 4.94
N VAL A 626 0.73 -2.71 3.98
CA VAL A 626 -0.47 -1.91 4.17
C VAL A 626 -1.67 -2.85 4.23
N ALA A 627 -2.64 -2.56 5.10
CA ALA A 627 -3.86 -3.34 5.19
C ALA A 627 -4.63 -3.28 3.85
N VAL A 628 -4.90 -4.44 3.25
CA VAL A 628 -5.49 -4.53 1.90
C VAL A 628 -6.85 -3.81 1.82
N PRO A 629 -7.76 -3.88 2.80
CA PRO A 629 -9.02 -3.12 2.78
C PRO A 629 -8.85 -1.60 2.77
N VAL A 630 -7.79 -1.07 3.42
CA VAL A 630 -7.47 0.36 3.38
C VAL A 630 -7.01 0.75 1.98
N ALA A 631 -6.08 -0.03 1.41
CA ALA A 631 -5.60 0.19 0.06
C ALA A 631 -6.72 0.03 -0.98
N ARG A 632 -7.68 -0.89 -0.77
CA ARG A 632 -8.89 -1.06 -1.58
C ARG A 632 -9.83 0.14 -1.50
N ALA A 633 -10.02 0.71 -0.33
CA ALA A 633 -10.82 1.93 -0.17
C ALA A 633 -10.17 3.12 -0.89
N LEU A 634 -8.84 3.26 -0.78
CA LEU A 634 -8.05 4.26 -1.50
C LEU A 634 -8.05 4.03 -3.01
N GLY A 635 -8.00 2.77 -3.46
CA GLY A 635 -8.07 2.39 -4.87
C GLY A 635 -9.40 2.76 -5.51
N TYR A 636 -10.50 2.63 -4.76
CA TYR A 636 -11.82 3.08 -5.23
C TYR A 636 -11.83 4.61 -5.42
N SER A 637 -11.31 5.36 -4.45
CA SER A 637 -11.17 6.82 -4.55
C SER A 637 -10.34 7.25 -5.76
N LEU A 638 -9.21 6.57 -5.97
CA LEU A 638 -8.33 6.76 -7.11
C LEU A 638 -9.07 6.50 -8.42
N GLY A 639 -9.82 5.40 -8.52
CA GLY A 639 -10.59 5.07 -9.72
C GLY A 639 -11.65 6.12 -10.08
N ILE A 640 -12.39 6.62 -9.09
CA ILE A 640 -13.37 7.71 -9.30
C ILE A 640 -12.68 9.00 -9.76
N ALA A 641 -11.59 9.39 -9.09
CA ALA A 641 -10.81 10.56 -9.46
C ALA A 641 -10.18 10.44 -10.86
N PHE A 642 -9.69 9.26 -11.23
CA PHE A 642 -9.10 8.99 -12.53
C PHE A 642 -10.10 9.18 -13.68
N LYS A 643 -11.36 8.80 -13.47
CA LYS A 643 -12.44 8.98 -14.46
C LYS A 643 -13.01 10.40 -14.49
N GLY A 644 -12.63 11.27 -13.55
CA GLY A 644 -13.19 12.61 -13.41
C GLY A 644 -14.61 12.63 -12.81
N GLU A 645 -15.06 11.53 -12.20
CA GLU A 645 -16.41 11.38 -11.63
C GLU A 645 -16.49 11.82 -10.15
N SER A 646 -15.50 12.57 -9.66
CA SER A 646 -15.44 13.00 -8.26
C SER A 646 -16.29 14.26 -8.05
N GLU A 647 -17.44 14.13 -7.39
CA GLU A 647 -18.33 15.27 -7.12
C GLU A 647 -17.83 16.17 -5.98
N GLY A 648 -17.63 17.46 -6.26
CA GLY A 648 -17.35 18.52 -5.28
C GLY A 648 -15.96 18.51 -4.66
N SER A 649 -15.62 19.60 -3.94
CA SER A 649 -14.28 19.85 -3.37
C SER A 649 -14.01 19.18 -2.02
N SER A 650 -15.01 18.53 -1.41
CA SER A 650 -14.88 17.89 -0.08
C SER A 650 -13.67 16.93 -0.01
N PRO A 651 -12.86 16.96 1.06
CA PRO A 651 -11.69 16.08 1.19
C PRO A 651 -12.06 14.62 1.47
N LEU A 652 -13.30 14.36 1.85
CA LEU A 652 -13.81 13.06 2.27
C LEU A 652 -14.92 12.58 1.33
N PHE A 653 -15.09 11.27 1.21
CA PHE A 653 -16.23 10.68 0.51
C PHE A 653 -16.73 9.41 1.21
N ILE A 654 -18.01 9.09 1.01
CA ILE A 654 -18.63 7.88 1.54
C ILE A 654 -18.54 6.78 0.48
N LEU A 655 -18.01 5.62 0.87
CA LEU A 655 -17.99 4.45 -0.01
C LEU A 655 -19.42 3.93 -0.24
N PRO A 656 -19.78 3.53 -1.46
CA PRO A 656 -21.12 3.01 -1.74
C PRO A 656 -21.36 1.64 -1.10
N ASP A 657 -22.61 1.27 -0.90
CA ASP A 657 -22.99 -0.05 -0.34
C ASP A 657 -22.44 -1.23 -1.14
N SER A 658 -22.29 -1.07 -2.46
CA SER A 658 -21.69 -2.05 -3.37
C SER A 658 -20.24 -2.40 -2.99
N PHE A 659 -19.47 -1.44 -2.45
CA PHE A 659 -18.09 -1.65 -2.01
C PHE A 659 -17.99 -2.67 -0.86
N THR A 660 -18.99 -2.67 0.03
CA THR A 660 -19.05 -3.55 1.21
C THR A 660 -19.79 -4.86 0.97
N SER A 661 -20.43 -5.01 -0.20
CA SER A 661 -21.32 -6.14 -0.53
C SER A 661 -20.74 -7.13 -1.55
N VAL A 662 -19.46 -6.95 -1.92
CA VAL A 662 -18.76 -7.82 -2.90
C VAL A 662 -18.83 -9.28 -2.45
N GLY A 663 -19.38 -10.14 -3.31
CA GLY A 663 -19.67 -11.55 -3.05
C GLY A 663 -21.15 -11.91 -2.79
N ARG A 664 -22.08 -10.94 -2.67
CA ARG A 664 -23.53 -11.25 -2.54
C ARG A 664 -24.27 -11.49 -3.87
N GLN A 665 -23.68 -11.12 -5.02
CA GLN A 665 -24.36 -11.22 -6.32
C GLN A 665 -24.31 -12.61 -6.98
N VAL A 666 -23.65 -13.61 -6.39
CA VAL A 666 -23.57 -14.97 -6.97
C VAL A 666 -24.21 -16.00 -6.03
N ALA A 667 -25.52 -15.90 -5.86
CA ALA A 667 -26.34 -17.05 -5.49
C ALA A 667 -27.60 -16.99 -6.37
N PRO A 668 -27.68 -17.79 -7.47
CA PRO A 668 -28.96 -17.94 -8.13
C PRO A 668 -29.91 -18.56 -7.11
N ALA A 669 -31.05 -17.90 -6.88
CA ALA A 669 -32.12 -18.43 -6.08
C ALA A 669 -32.40 -19.85 -6.56
N ARG A 670 -32.09 -20.87 -5.74
CA ARG A 670 -32.55 -22.22 -6.00
C ARG A 670 -34.07 -22.15 -6.04
N ALA A 671 -34.64 -22.34 -7.22
CA ALA A 671 -36.06 -22.55 -7.40
C ALA A 671 -36.50 -23.61 -6.39
N SER A 672 -37.37 -23.21 -5.48
CA SER A 672 -38.11 -24.11 -4.60
C SER A 672 -38.78 -25.16 -5.49
N VAL A 673 -38.32 -26.41 -5.36
CA VAL A 673 -39.01 -27.55 -5.93
C VAL A 673 -40.37 -27.61 -5.25
N SER A 674 -41.41 -27.28 -6.02
CA SER A 674 -42.81 -27.45 -5.64
C SER A 674 -43.07 -28.93 -5.38
N ILE A 675 -43.41 -29.25 -4.13
CA ILE A 675 -43.96 -30.55 -3.76
C ILE A 675 -45.37 -30.62 -4.36
N PRO A 676 -45.71 -31.63 -5.19
CA PRO A 676 -47.08 -31.79 -5.64
C PRO A 676 -47.92 -32.34 -4.47
N ALA A 677 -49.02 -31.66 -4.19
CA ALA A 677 -50.07 -32.16 -3.33
C ALA A 677 -50.65 -33.46 -3.94
N GLY A 678 -50.67 -34.53 -3.16
CA GLY A 678 -51.19 -35.82 -3.59
C GLY A 678 -51.54 -36.74 -2.41
N GLU A 679 -52.86 -36.85 -2.20
CA GLU A 679 -53.63 -37.95 -1.63
C GLU A 679 -53.46 -38.35 -0.15
N VAL A 680 -54.49 -37.94 0.61
CA VAL A 680 -55.01 -38.61 1.81
C VAL A 680 -55.50 -40.01 1.41
N VAL A 681 -54.95 -41.05 2.03
CA VAL A 681 -55.62 -42.35 2.15
C VAL A 681 -55.48 -42.82 3.59
N GLU A 682 -56.64 -42.97 4.25
CA GLU A 682 -56.81 -43.61 5.54
C GLU A 682 -56.36 -45.08 5.49
N GLN A 683 -55.51 -45.49 6.43
CA GLN A 683 -55.74 -46.63 7.34
C GLN A 683 -54.66 -46.68 8.43
#